data_AF-A0A101V441-F1
#
_entry.id   AF-A0A101V441-F1
#
_cell.length_a   1.000
_cell.length_b   1.000
_cell.length_c   1.000
_cell.angle_alpha   90.00
_cell.angle_beta   90.00
_cell.angle_gamma   90.00
#
_symmetry.space_group_name_H-M   'P 1'
#
loop_
_entity.id
_entity.type
_entity.pdbx_description
1 polymer ?
#
loop_
_entity_poly.entity_id
_entity_poly.type
_entity_poly.pdbx_seq_one_letter_code
_entity_poly.pdbx_strand_id
1 'polypeptide(L)'
;MSQASQAQRACQRPDCDGTYEDVGGGELYCDTCGLAPVVSSTGMVGSPPTGMTRGGKGSSGSSSSRSSSRGSSRTSSHSSRSRRSVSGRLSRALSGRSTSRSVSVRSSGSTAGSSGRGRLGVGLVQVPDVPRPDPRAMVQENPEVPERKRFCSRSDCGAPVGRARGDRPGRTEGFCTKCGHPYSFVPKLQAGDVVHGQYEVVGCLAHGGLGWVYLAVDRAVSDRWVVLKGLLDTGDQDAMAAAISERRFLAEIEHANIVRIYNFVEHLDQRTGSLDGYIVMEYVGGKSLKEIANSRRTPQGRRDPLPVEQACAYGIEALEALGHLHSRNLLYCDFKVDNAIQTEDQLKLIDMGAVRRMDDEESAIYGTVGYQAPEVAEVGPSVASDLYTVARTLAVLTFDFQGYTNVYIDSLPDPDNIEVFQRYESFYRLLVRATDPDPARRFASAQEMAEQLTGVLREVVSLQTGRARPSLSTLFGPEVRVTDTELFPKPAGEVSRLGARVVRAGKKTATPPATTTPVLPVAPAPNAPAIVKPIAAPAAALALPVPHVDPADPNAGFLAGLMTTAAAELLGALAAAPTPSVETRLRRVRAWLENGDAATAHETLLRLEDERPDDWRVVWYRGVAALVTGDQEGAALAFDAIYDAFPGEPAPKLALGLCAEVLGQLDNAAEYYRLVWSTDPSYVSAAFGLARVQLATGDRRGAVGTLESVPESSIHFVAARVAAVRARLRQHTEVAGAVPFLDDLTAAAGQVEALDAYGLDPARREQLSAEVLGCALDWVLSGGQGSAPPAPGGRALLGSGLDERGLRFGLERSYRTLARLARGGEERIDLVERANRYRPRTWV
;
A
#
# COMPACT_ATOMS: atom_id res chain seq x y z
N MET A 1 23.46 -3.27 74.71
CA MET A 1 23.16 -3.63 73.29
C MET A 1 22.34 -2.53 72.58
N SER A 2 22.78 -1.26 72.52
CA SER A 2 21.96 -0.20 71.87
C SER A 2 22.74 0.96 71.23
N GLN A 3 24.01 0.76 70.83
CA GLN A 3 24.71 1.76 70.00
C GLN A 3 25.30 1.19 68.70
N ALA A 4 25.54 -0.13 68.62
CA ALA A 4 26.09 -0.76 67.40
C ALA A 4 25.09 -0.91 66.24
N SER A 5 23.78 -0.79 66.47
CA SER A 5 22.75 -0.96 65.43
C SER A 5 22.40 0.33 64.67
N GLN A 6 22.68 1.52 65.22
CA GLN A 6 22.37 2.79 64.54
C GLN A 6 23.45 3.17 63.52
N ALA A 7 24.72 2.86 63.80
CA ALA A 7 25.83 3.14 62.88
C ALA A 7 25.76 2.33 61.56
N GLN A 8 25.15 1.14 61.58
CA GLN A 8 24.94 0.32 60.37
C GLN A 8 23.79 0.82 59.49
N ARG A 9 22.99 1.78 59.99
CA ARG A 9 21.93 2.41 59.22
C ARG A 9 22.33 3.75 58.63
N ALA A 10 23.45 4.39 58.91
CA ALA A 10 23.79 5.67 58.27
C ALA A 10 24.40 5.48 56.86
N CYS A 11 24.07 6.33 55.87
CA CYS A 11 24.69 6.33 54.54
C CYS A 11 26.19 6.50 54.71
N GLN A 12 26.96 5.58 54.15
CA GLN A 12 28.42 5.54 54.30
C GLN A 12 29.14 6.49 53.32
N ARG A 13 28.39 7.32 52.60
CA ARG A 13 28.94 8.26 51.64
C ARG A 13 29.32 9.56 52.34
N PRO A 14 30.46 10.18 51.98
CA PRO A 14 30.74 11.56 52.36
C PRO A 14 29.58 12.45 51.89
N ASP A 15 29.17 13.40 52.73
CA ASP A 15 28.11 14.38 52.43
C ASP A 15 26.68 13.83 52.31
N CYS A 16 26.38 12.69 52.93
CA CYS A 16 25.01 12.19 53.04
C CYS A 16 24.63 11.84 54.49
N ASP A 17 23.72 12.62 55.06
CA ASP A 17 23.17 12.42 56.42
C ASP A 17 22.06 11.36 56.48
N GLY A 18 21.79 10.67 55.37
CA GLY A 18 20.70 9.72 55.27
C GLY A 18 20.94 8.39 55.97
N THR A 19 19.89 7.56 56.02
CA THR A 19 19.93 6.22 56.58
C THR A 19 19.50 5.12 55.61
N TYR A 20 20.19 3.98 55.60
CA TYR A 20 19.83 2.76 54.88
C TYR A 20 18.54 2.14 55.45
N GLU A 21 17.57 1.96 54.57
CA GLU A 21 16.28 1.34 54.84
C GLU A 21 16.09 0.12 53.93
N ASP A 22 15.37 -0.88 54.43
CA ASP A 22 14.98 -2.07 53.66
C ASP A 22 13.87 -1.70 52.68
N VAL A 23 14.10 -1.95 51.40
CA VAL A 23 13.19 -1.55 50.32
C VAL A 23 12.28 -2.69 49.83
N GLY A 24 12.29 -3.82 50.53
CA GLY A 24 11.60 -5.06 50.15
C GLY A 24 12.49 -5.98 49.32
N GLY A 25 12.46 -7.27 49.63
CA GLY A 25 13.32 -8.28 48.99
C GLY A 25 14.69 -8.49 49.68
N GLY A 26 14.94 -7.84 50.82
CA GLY A 26 16.19 -7.99 51.60
C GLY A 26 17.33 -7.05 51.19
N GLU A 27 17.06 -6.05 50.35
CA GLU A 27 18.06 -5.07 49.91
C GLU A 27 17.92 -3.75 50.69
N LEU A 28 19.05 -3.19 51.11
CA LEU A 28 19.14 -1.93 51.86
C LEU A 28 19.54 -0.77 50.95
N TYR A 29 18.87 0.38 51.04
CA TYR A 29 19.22 1.61 50.30
C TYR A 29 19.01 2.85 51.15
N CYS A 30 19.82 3.88 50.94
CA CYS A 30 19.72 5.10 51.73
C CYS A 30 18.49 5.96 51.40
N ASP A 31 17.79 6.43 52.44
CA ASP A 31 16.65 7.34 52.43
C ASP A 31 16.95 8.73 51.80
N THR A 32 18.22 9.11 51.70
CA THR A 32 18.69 10.41 51.23
C THR A 32 19.47 10.25 49.93
N CYS A 33 20.64 9.57 49.98
CA CYS A 33 21.50 9.35 48.81
C CYS A 33 20.93 8.32 47.80
N GLY A 34 20.02 7.42 48.23
CA GLY A 34 19.40 6.42 47.33
C GLY A 34 20.30 5.27 46.91
N LEU A 35 21.56 5.26 47.37
CA LEU A 35 22.56 4.23 47.08
C LEU A 35 22.44 3.06 48.08
N ALA A 36 22.80 1.86 47.63
CA ALA A 36 22.99 0.70 48.49
C ALA A 36 24.26 0.86 49.37
N PRO A 37 24.38 0.13 50.50
CA PRO A 37 25.58 0.08 51.31
C PRO A 37 26.84 -0.15 50.48
N VAL A 38 27.90 0.61 50.80
CA VAL A 38 29.18 0.46 50.11
C VAL A 38 29.82 -0.83 50.64
N VAL A 39 29.86 -1.86 49.80
CA VAL A 39 30.57 -3.10 50.13
C VAL A 39 32.06 -2.81 49.98
N SER A 40 32.81 -2.77 51.08
CA SER A 40 34.26 -2.65 51.03
C SER A 40 34.88 -3.88 50.37
N SER A 41 36.07 -3.72 49.81
CA SER A 41 36.91 -4.77 49.21
C SER A 41 37.40 -5.86 50.19
N THR A 42 36.85 -5.93 51.42
CA THR A 42 37.41 -6.70 52.55
C THR A 42 36.35 -7.45 53.38
N GLY A 43 35.28 -7.97 52.75
CA GLY A 43 34.04 -8.38 53.43
C GLY A 43 34.03 -9.42 54.58
N MET A 44 32.80 -9.56 55.11
CA MET A 44 32.16 -10.59 55.98
C MET A 44 32.22 -10.38 57.52
N VAL A 45 31.17 -10.72 58.31
CA VAL A 45 30.37 -11.98 58.40
C VAL A 45 28.95 -11.70 58.98
N GLY A 46 27.85 -12.44 58.70
CA GLY A 46 27.65 -13.72 57.99
C GLY A 46 26.16 -14.11 57.91
N SER A 47 25.70 -15.27 57.43
CA SER A 47 26.23 -16.58 56.94
C SER A 47 25.00 -17.35 56.34
N PRO A 48 25.06 -18.62 55.85
CA PRO A 48 25.88 -19.29 54.81
C PRO A 48 24.99 -20.18 53.85
N PRO A 49 25.46 -21.26 53.15
CA PRO A 49 26.04 -21.25 51.79
C PRO A 49 25.49 -22.34 50.80
N THR A 50 25.93 -22.29 49.53
CA THR A 50 26.37 -23.41 48.63
C THR A 50 26.21 -22.96 47.17
N GLY A 51 27.15 -23.08 46.23
CA GLY A 51 28.53 -23.54 46.21
C GLY A 51 29.13 -23.09 44.86
N MET A 52 30.42 -22.74 44.88
CA MET A 52 31.19 -22.32 43.70
C MET A 52 31.60 -23.51 42.83
N THR A 53 31.88 -23.27 41.55
CA THR A 53 33.11 -23.76 40.92
C THR A 53 33.71 -22.73 39.96
N ARG A 54 35.01 -22.48 40.13
CA ARG A 54 35.88 -21.66 39.28
C ARG A 54 36.73 -22.59 38.41
N GLY A 55 37.09 -22.15 37.20
CA GLY A 55 37.91 -22.90 36.27
C GLY A 55 39.38 -23.10 36.68
N GLY A 56 40.00 -24.12 36.09
CA GLY A 56 41.43 -24.40 36.11
C GLY A 56 41.84 -25.27 34.91
N LYS A 57 42.90 -24.87 34.21
CA LYS A 57 43.56 -25.56 33.07
C LYS A 57 44.37 -26.78 33.54
N GLY A 58 44.51 -27.80 32.67
CA GLY A 58 45.57 -28.83 32.75
C GLY A 58 45.27 -30.11 31.99
N SER A 59 46.16 -30.51 31.08
CA SER A 59 46.00 -31.53 30.03
C SER A 59 46.25 -33.00 30.42
N SER A 60 45.68 -33.90 29.60
CA SER A 60 46.06 -35.30 29.22
C SER A 60 44.80 -36.18 29.33
N GLY A 61 44.33 -36.91 28.33
CA GLY A 61 45.01 -37.71 27.31
C GLY A 61 44.60 -39.17 27.52
N SER A 62 43.47 -39.61 26.94
CA SER A 62 43.25 -40.99 26.46
C SER A 62 41.82 -41.22 25.93
N SER A 63 41.79 -41.62 24.66
CA SER A 63 40.85 -42.50 23.96
C SER A 63 39.54 -42.95 24.65
N SER A 64 38.41 -42.75 23.97
CA SER A 64 37.53 -43.88 23.62
C SER A 64 36.42 -43.52 22.63
N SER A 65 36.33 -44.38 21.61
CA SER A 65 35.14 -44.89 20.91
C SER A 65 34.04 -43.93 20.45
N ARG A 66 34.02 -43.77 19.12
CA ARG A 66 32.82 -43.48 18.32
C ARG A 66 31.75 -44.56 18.56
N SER A 67 30.54 -44.15 18.93
CA SER A 67 29.33 -44.90 18.62
C SER A 67 28.18 -43.94 18.32
N SER A 68 27.65 -44.13 17.12
CA SER A 68 26.51 -43.44 16.54
C SER A 68 25.22 -43.79 17.28
N SER A 69 24.49 -42.80 17.80
CA SER A 69 23.08 -42.94 18.13
C SER A 69 22.28 -41.81 17.48
N ARG A 70 21.40 -42.24 16.57
CA ARG A 70 20.38 -41.44 15.90
C ARG A 70 19.43 -40.88 16.96
N GLY A 71 19.49 -39.57 17.18
CA GLY A 71 18.53 -38.80 17.97
C GLY A 71 17.48 -38.18 17.06
N SER A 72 16.23 -38.53 17.32
CA SER A 72 15.01 -38.22 16.59
C SER A 72 14.74 -36.72 16.45
N SER A 73 14.44 -36.33 15.21
CA SER A 73 13.87 -35.05 14.82
C SER A 73 12.49 -34.83 15.46
N ARG A 74 12.40 -33.88 16.39
CA ARG A 74 11.13 -33.29 16.82
C ARG A 74 10.74 -32.17 15.86
N THR A 75 9.94 -32.57 14.88
CA THR A 75 8.87 -31.81 14.19
C THR A 75 8.77 -30.31 14.52
N SER A 76 9.49 -29.50 13.76
CA SER A 76 9.14 -28.10 13.46
C SER A 76 8.14 -28.10 12.31
N SER A 77 6.85 -28.19 12.63
CA SER A 77 5.76 -28.13 11.65
C SER A 77 5.23 -26.70 11.50
N HIS A 78 5.12 -26.29 10.24
CA HIS A 78 4.49 -25.08 9.67
C HIS A 78 5.43 -23.93 9.29
N SER A 79 6.16 -24.17 8.20
CA SER A 79 6.70 -23.13 7.32
C SER A 79 5.57 -22.32 6.66
N SER A 80 5.60 -21.01 6.93
CA SER A 80 5.26 -19.89 6.03
C SER A 80 4.58 -20.23 4.70
N ARG A 81 3.24 -20.30 4.71
CA ARG A 81 2.42 -19.97 3.53
C ARG A 81 2.33 -18.44 3.45
N SER A 82 2.55 -17.86 2.26
CA SER A 82 2.40 -16.41 2.03
C SER A 82 1.01 -15.93 2.48
N ARG A 83 0.96 -15.16 3.58
CA ARG A 83 -0.22 -14.41 4.02
C ARG A 83 -0.11 -12.93 3.63
N ARG A 84 0.58 -12.63 2.51
CA ARG A 84 0.83 -11.25 2.06
C ARG A 84 -0.37 -10.59 1.38
N SER A 85 -1.39 -11.37 1.05
CA SER A 85 -2.67 -10.87 0.55
C SER A 85 -3.75 -11.08 1.60
N VAL A 86 -4.47 -10.01 1.95
CA VAL A 86 -5.67 -10.09 2.82
C VAL A 86 -6.69 -11.07 2.24
N SER A 87 -6.79 -11.03 0.91
CA SER A 87 -7.62 -11.95 0.16
C SER A 87 -7.10 -13.39 0.22
N GLY A 88 -5.82 -13.67 -0.06
CA GLY A 88 -5.37 -15.05 -0.37
C GLY A 88 -6.28 -15.77 -1.38
N ARG A 89 -7.11 -15.04 -2.14
CA ARG A 89 -8.25 -15.61 -2.88
C ARG A 89 -7.81 -16.31 -4.16
N LEU A 90 -6.68 -15.87 -4.74
CA LEU A 90 -6.00 -16.61 -5.80
C LEU A 90 -5.15 -17.74 -5.20
N SER A 91 -4.30 -17.47 -4.20
CA SER A 91 -3.30 -18.42 -3.69
C SER A 91 -3.85 -19.58 -2.83
N ARG A 92 -4.98 -19.41 -2.12
CA ARG A 92 -5.62 -20.47 -1.31
C ARG A 92 -6.39 -21.49 -2.17
N ALA A 93 -6.76 -21.14 -3.40
CA ALA A 93 -7.50 -22.01 -4.32
C ALA A 93 -6.58 -22.92 -5.16
N LEU A 94 -5.26 -22.69 -5.16
CA LEU A 94 -4.29 -23.43 -5.97
C LEU A 94 -3.88 -24.71 -5.23
N SER A 95 -4.45 -25.84 -5.65
CA SER A 95 -4.10 -27.16 -5.13
C SER A 95 -2.86 -27.70 -5.86
N GLY A 96 -1.68 -27.21 -5.50
CA GLY A 96 -0.42 -27.62 -6.13
C GLY A 96 0.81 -27.38 -5.27
N ARG A 97 1.77 -28.29 -5.33
CA ARG A 97 3.05 -28.26 -4.58
C ARG A 97 3.90 -27.10 -5.09
N SER A 98 3.81 -25.93 -4.45
CA SER A 98 4.53 -24.73 -4.89
C SER A 98 6.03 -24.83 -4.64
N THR A 99 6.85 -24.68 -5.68
CA THR A 99 8.21 -24.14 -5.55
C THR A 99 8.10 -22.62 -5.37
N SER A 100 7.57 -22.20 -4.21
CA SER A 100 7.51 -20.78 -3.82
C SER A 100 8.92 -20.33 -3.45
N ARG A 101 9.76 -20.03 -4.44
CA ARG A 101 10.90 -19.14 -4.23
C ARG A 101 10.32 -17.74 -4.15
N SER A 102 10.39 -17.17 -2.96
CA SER A 102 10.16 -15.75 -2.72
C SER A 102 11.11 -14.96 -3.61
N VAL A 103 10.57 -14.17 -4.54
CA VAL A 103 11.35 -13.30 -5.41
C VAL A 103 11.71 -12.05 -4.63
N SER A 104 13.00 -11.82 -4.38
CA SER A 104 13.52 -10.53 -3.92
C SER A 104 13.53 -9.59 -5.12
N VAL A 105 12.62 -8.63 -5.16
CA VAL A 105 12.63 -7.61 -6.23
C VAL A 105 13.50 -6.45 -5.78
N ARG A 106 14.58 -6.18 -6.53
CA ARG A 106 15.35 -4.94 -6.39
C ARG A 106 14.95 -3.98 -7.50
N SER A 107 14.55 -2.77 -7.17
CA SER A 107 14.27 -1.72 -8.15
C SER A 107 15.58 -1.04 -8.57
N SER A 108 15.78 -0.81 -9.87
CA SER A 108 16.80 0.11 -10.38
C SER A 108 16.28 1.53 -10.16
N GLY A 109 16.90 2.28 -9.24
CA GLY A 109 16.48 3.65 -8.95
C GLY A 109 16.71 4.59 -10.14
N SER A 110 15.71 5.39 -10.50
CA SER A 110 15.88 6.56 -11.36
C SER A 110 15.91 7.82 -10.51
N THR A 111 16.76 8.79 -10.87
CA THR A 111 16.93 10.05 -10.16
C THR A 111 16.16 11.20 -10.82
N ALA A 112 15.71 12.09 -9.94
CA ALA A 112 15.33 13.49 -10.13
C ALA A 112 13.89 13.83 -10.55
N GLY A 113 13.27 14.63 -9.67
CA GLY A 113 12.03 15.36 -9.88
C GLY A 113 11.62 16.08 -8.60
N SER A 114 12.44 17.03 -8.13
CA SER A 114 12.04 17.94 -7.03
C SER A 114 10.86 18.79 -7.49
N SER A 115 9.68 18.56 -6.92
CA SER A 115 8.54 19.47 -7.06
C SER A 115 8.16 20.05 -5.71
N GLY A 116 8.54 21.31 -5.49
CA GLY A 116 8.16 22.06 -4.30
C GLY A 116 6.69 22.46 -4.30
N ARG A 117 6.06 22.33 -3.12
CA ARG A 117 5.50 23.42 -2.30
C ARG A 117 4.60 22.80 -1.21
N GLY A 118 5.17 22.62 -0.02
CA GLY A 118 4.59 22.78 1.33
C GLY A 118 3.14 22.40 1.63
N ARG A 119 2.46 21.52 0.88
CA ARG A 119 1.12 21.06 1.21
C ARG A 119 1.13 19.57 1.51
N LEU A 120 0.90 19.23 2.77
CA LEU A 120 0.62 17.87 3.23
C LEU A 120 -0.33 17.14 2.28
N GLY A 121 0.10 15.97 1.81
CA GLY A 121 -0.73 15.08 0.99
C GLY A 121 -0.68 15.35 -0.51
N VAL A 122 0.35 16.04 -1.03
CA VAL A 122 0.59 16.20 -2.49
C VAL A 122 -0.60 16.85 -3.21
N GLY A 123 -1.42 17.65 -2.50
CA GLY A 123 -2.66 18.23 -3.00
C GLY A 123 -3.83 17.25 -3.20
N LEU A 124 -3.69 15.99 -2.79
CA LEU A 124 -4.73 14.95 -2.85
C LEU A 124 -5.62 14.93 -1.60
N VAL A 125 -5.08 15.35 -0.46
CA VAL A 125 -5.75 15.34 0.85
C VAL A 125 -5.74 16.74 1.45
N GLN A 126 -6.84 17.11 2.10
CA GLN A 126 -6.87 18.29 2.95
C GLN A 126 -6.61 17.83 4.39
N VAL A 127 -5.38 18.02 4.86
CA VAL A 127 -5.04 17.77 6.27
C VAL A 127 -5.45 19.00 7.09
N PRO A 128 -6.17 18.85 8.22
CA PRO A 128 -6.52 19.99 9.05
C PRO A 128 -5.28 20.73 9.56
N ASP A 129 -5.24 22.04 9.37
CA ASP A 129 -4.12 22.87 9.82
C ASP A 129 -3.97 22.82 11.33
N VAL A 130 -2.71 22.74 11.79
CA VAL A 130 -2.38 22.87 13.21
C VAL A 130 -1.80 24.26 13.42
N PRO A 131 -2.51 25.18 14.12
CA PRO A 131 -2.02 26.52 14.37
C PRO A 131 -0.68 26.48 15.09
N ARG A 132 0.22 27.39 14.73
CA ARG A 132 1.46 27.61 15.46
C ARG A 132 1.15 28.43 16.73
N PRO A 133 1.23 27.84 17.93
CA PRO A 133 0.99 28.57 19.17
C PRO A 133 2.09 29.61 19.42
N ASP A 134 1.79 30.63 20.22
CA ASP A 134 2.81 31.52 20.77
C ASP A 134 3.83 30.66 21.56
N PRO A 135 5.13 30.70 21.23
CA PRO A 135 6.16 29.92 21.93
C PRO A 135 6.10 30.07 23.45
N ARG A 136 5.84 31.28 23.97
CA ARG A 136 5.76 31.51 25.42
C ARG A 136 4.61 30.77 26.07
N ALA A 137 3.47 30.65 25.39
CA ALA A 137 2.30 29.92 25.89
C ALA A 137 2.53 28.40 25.97
N MET A 138 3.60 27.89 25.34
CA MET A 138 3.97 26.48 25.38
C MET A 138 4.89 26.13 26.57
N VAL A 139 5.37 27.12 27.31
CA VAL A 139 6.22 26.89 28.48
C VAL A 139 5.36 26.33 29.61
N GLN A 140 5.81 25.25 30.24
CA GLN A 140 5.13 24.61 31.36
C GLN A 140 5.15 25.52 32.58
N GLU A 141 3.98 25.80 33.15
CA GLU A 141 3.85 26.58 34.40
C GLU A 141 4.53 25.88 35.59
N ASN A 142 4.38 24.55 35.69
CA ASN A 142 5.00 23.73 36.72
C ASN A 142 5.71 22.52 36.08
N PRO A 143 7.01 22.63 35.73
CA PRO A 143 7.74 21.57 35.07
C PRO A 143 8.02 20.40 36.02
N GLU A 144 7.17 19.38 35.95
CA GLU A 144 7.32 18.14 36.72
C GLU A 144 7.18 16.91 35.82
N VAL A 145 8.04 15.90 36.02
CA VAL A 145 7.85 14.57 35.43
C VAL A 145 6.93 13.74 36.34
N PRO A 146 5.73 13.37 35.90
CA PRO A 146 4.84 12.53 36.70
C PRO A 146 5.49 11.18 37.02
N GLU A 147 5.28 10.64 38.22
CA GLU A 147 5.92 9.38 38.64
C GLU A 147 5.75 8.24 37.64
N ARG A 148 4.57 8.08 37.05
CA ARG A 148 4.29 7.06 36.02
C ARG A 148 5.20 7.13 34.79
N LYS A 149 5.84 8.28 34.54
CA LYS A 149 6.75 8.54 33.41
C LYS A 149 8.23 8.51 33.80
N ARG A 150 8.57 8.25 35.07
CA ARG A 150 9.97 8.24 35.54
C ARG A 150 10.61 6.87 35.26
N PHE A 151 11.55 6.79 34.34
CA PHE A 151 12.25 5.54 34.03
C PHE A 151 13.75 5.78 33.99
N CYS A 152 14.53 4.74 34.29
CA CYS A 152 15.99 4.78 34.18
C CYS A 152 16.37 5.11 32.73
N SER A 153 17.18 6.15 32.53
CA SER A 153 17.68 6.61 31.22
C SER A 153 18.70 5.65 30.60
N ARG A 154 19.27 4.74 31.39
CA ARG A 154 20.24 3.75 30.91
C ARG A 154 19.54 2.74 29.98
N SER A 155 20.04 2.65 28.74
CA SER A 155 19.42 1.93 27.62
C SER A 155 19.20 0.43 27.88
N ASP A 156 20.11 -0.21 28.60
CA ASP A 156 20.04 -1.64 29.00
C ASP A 156 19.14 -1.90 30.23
N CYS A 157 18.65 -0.84 30.90
CA CYS A 157 17.95 -0.97 32.18
C CYS A 157 16.44 -0.70 32.09
N GLY A 158 16.04 0.50 31.67
CA GLY A 158 14.65 0.93 31.53
C GLY A 158 13.74 0.80 32.77
N ALA A 159 14.29 0.54 33.96
CA ALA A 159 13.50 0.24 35.14
C ALA A 159 12.68 1.45 35.64
N PRO A 160 11.49 1.23 36.24
CA PRO A 160 10.79 2.27 36.99
C PRO A 160 11.67 2.84 38.12
N VAL A 161 11.84 4.16 38.17
CA VAL A 161 12.65 4.84 39.20
C VAL A 161 11.89 6.02 39.82
N GLY A 162 12.24 6.43 41.04
CA GLY A 162 11.58 7.58 41.68
C GLY A 162 10.07 7.40 41.87
N ARG A 163 9.64 6.18 42.23
CA ARG A 163 8.24 5.82 42.57
C ARG A 163 7.98 6.05 44.05
N ALA A 164 6.76 6.45 44.40
CA ALA A 164 6.28 6.52 45.77
C ALA A 164 6.35 5.16 46.47
N ARG A 165 6.55 5.20 47.78
CA ARG A 165 6.58 4.01 48.66
C ARG A 165 5.82 4.30 49.94
N GLY A 166 4.69 3.61 50.14
CA GLY A 166 3.77 3.91 51.24
C GLY A 166 3.33 5.37 51.18
N ASP A 167 3.50 6.09 52.28
CA ASP A 167 3.15 7.51 52.39
C ASP A 167 4.24 8.47 51.87
N ARG A 168 5.39 7.95 51.41
CA ARG A 168 6.52 8.78 50.94
C ARG A 168 6.43 9.01 49.43
N PRO A 169 6.48 10.27 48.96
CA PRO A 169 6.46 10.57 47.53
C PRO A 169 7.71 10.03 46.84
N GLY A 170 7.59 9.71 45.56
CA GLY A 170 8.71 9.25 44.75
C GLY A 170 9.73 10.37 44.55
N ARG A 171 11.01 10.05 44.74
CA ARG A 171 12.10 11.02 44.54
C ARG A 171 12.18 11.48 43.08
N THR A 172 12.49 12.75 42.90
CA THR A 172 12.77 13.34 41.58
C THR A 172 14.22 13.13 41.16
N GLU A 173 15.10 12.76 42.08
CA GLU A 173 16.52 12.50 41.82
C GLU A 173 17.05 11.36 42.68
N GLY A 174 18.10 10.70 42.21
CA GLY A 174 18.78 9.63 42.95
C GLY A 174 19.45 8.64 42.01
N PHE A 175 19.52 7.38 42.42
CA PHE A 175 20.11 6.30 41.63
C PHE A 175 19.10 5.19 41.37
N CYS A 176 19.15 4.62 40.18
CA CYS A 176 18.34 3.48 39.79
C CYS A 176 18.68 2.29 40.70
N THR A 177 17.70 1.76 41.42
CA THR A 177 17.93 0.63 42.34
C THR A 177 18.33 -0.65 41.60
N LYS A 178 17.99 -0.78 40.31
CA LYS A 178 18.33 -1.96 39.51
C LYS A 178 19.78 -1.95 38.99
N CYS A 179 20.32 -0.78 38.63
CA CYS A 179 21.62 -0.70 37.92
C CYS A 179 22.59 0.34 38.49
N GLY A 180 22.18 1.11 39.50
CA GLY A 180 22.99 2.17 40.09
C GLY A 180 23.20 3.41 39.23
N HIS A 181 22.58 3.52 38.04
CA HIS A 181 22.70 4.70 37.19
C HIS A 181 22.00 5.92 37.83
N PRO A 182 22.66 7.11 37.90
CA PRO A 182 22.02 8.31 38.41
C PRO A 182 20.82 8.70 37.53
N TYR A 183 19.79 9.27 38.14
CA TYR A 183 18.69 9.91 37.45
C TYR A 183 18.37 11.25 38.09
N SER A 184 17.97 12.22 37.26
CA SER A 184 17.37 13.47 37.69
C SER A 184 16.20 13.80 36.78
N PHE A 185 15.07 14.15 37.39
CA PHE A 185 13.86 14.63 36.73
C PHE A 185 13.63 16.12 36.99
N VAL A 186 14.62 16.81 37.56
CA VAL A 186 14.56 18.25 37.86
C VAL A 186 15.12 19.03 36.67
N PRO A 187 14.51 20.15 36.27
CA PRO A 187 15.10 21.04 35.26
C PRO A 187 16.49 21.49 35.66
N LYS A 188 17.46 21.34 34.75
CA LYS A 188 18.85 21.81 34.91
C LYS A 188 19.01 23.29 34.59
N LEU A 189 18.17 23.83 33.71
CA LEU A 189 18.12 25.25 33.38
C LEU A 189 16.83 25.87 33.92
N GLN A 190 16.93 27.10 34.40
CA GLN A 190 15.82 27.90 34.92
C GLN A 190 15.54 29.10 34.02
N ALA A 191 14.32 29.64 34.14
CA ALA A 191 13.95 30.86 33.44
C ALA A 191 14.88 32.02 33.85
N GLY A 192 15.43 32.73 32.86
CA GLY A 192 16.40 33.82 33.06
C GLY A 192 17.87 33.39 32.93
N ASP A 193 18.17 32.09 32.93
CA ASP A 193 19.54 31.61 32.67
C ASP A 193 19.98 32.00 31.26
N VAL A 194 21.23 32.44 31.12
CA VAL A 194 21.82 32.78 29.82
C VAL A 194 22.88 31.76 29.46
N VAL A 195 22.49 30.78 28.64
CA VAL A 195 23.38 29.71 28.17
C VAL A 195 24.36 30.26 27.13
N HIS A 196 25.65 29.98 27.33
CA HIS A 196 26.75 30.42 26.46
C HIS A 196 26.74 31.95 26.19
N GLY A 197 26.22 32.75 27.13
CA GLY A 197 26.10 34.20 26.96
C GLY A 197 25.19 34.66 25.81
N GLN A 198 24.42 33.75 25.19
CA GLN A 198 23.66 34.00 23.97
C GLN A 198 22.17 33.63 24.09
N TYR A 199 21.87 32.49 24.71
CA TYR A 199 20.52 31.93 24.74
C TYR A 199 19.87 32.16 26.10
N GLU A 200 18.92 33.07 26.16
CA GLU A 200 18.15 33.33 27.39
C GLU A 200 17.01 32.31 27.52
N VAL A 201 17.07 31.47 28.54
CA VAL A 201 16.09 30.43 28.82
C VAL A 201 14.79 31.07 29.32
N VAL A 202 13.67 30.67 28.72
CA VAL A 202 12.33 31.10 29.13
C VAL A 202 11.66 30.05 30.02
N GLY A 203 11.93 28.76 29.79
CA GLY A 203 11.47 27.67 30.64
C GLY A 203 11.35 26.35 29.90
N CYS A 204 10.78 25.34 30.56
CA CYS A 204 10.65 23.99 30.03
C CYS A 204 9.46 23.83 29.08
N LEU A 205 9.67 23.18 27.95
CA LEU A 205 8.61 22.79 27.01
C LEU A 205 8.17 21.34 27.24
N ALA A 206 9.14 20.43 27.39
CA ALA A 206 8.88 19.00 27.47
C ALA A 206 10.00 18.26 28.24
N HIS A 207 9.73 17.00 28.58
CA HIS A 207 10.72 16.08 29.13
C HIS A 207 10.70 14.77 28.32
N GLY A 208 11.88 14.32 27.86
CA GLY A 208 12.06 13.11 27.06
C GLY A 208 13.16 12.19 27.60
N GLY A 209 13.60 11.23 26.78
CA GLY A 209 14.63 10.24 27.18
C GLY A 209 16.02 10.83 27.45
N LEU A 210 16.30 12.02 26.88
CA LEU A 210 17.54 12.77 27.05
C LEU A 210 17.41 13.92 28.07
N GLY A 211 16.32 13.93 28.85
CA GLY A 211 16.03 14.96 29.85
C GLY A 211 15.10 16.06 29.34
N TRP A 212 15.23 17.23 29.95
CA TRP A 212 14.39 18.40 29.69
C TRP A 212 14.72 19.09 28.36
N VAL A 213 13.67 19.64 27.74
CA VAL A 213 13.70 20.44 26.53
C VAL A 213 13.24 21.84 26.89
N TYR A 214 14.04 22.86 26.59
CA TYR A 214 13.84 24.24 27.04
C TYR A 214 13.56 25.15 25.86
N LEU A 215 12.69 26.15 26.06
CA LEU A 215 12.54 27.29 25.18
C LEU A 215 13.54 28.36 25.56
N ALA A 216 14.19 28.98 24.58
CA ALA A 216 15.03 30.14 24.79
C ALA A 216 14.91 31.17 23.65
N VAL A 217 15.42 32.36 23.92
CA VAL A 217 15.59 33.44 22.96
C VAL A 217 17.07 33.54 22.59
N ASP A 218 17.37 33.47 21.29
CA ASP A 218 18.71 33.70 20.75
C ASP A 218 18.94 35.21 20.59
N ARG A 219 19.61 35.81 21.58
CA ARG A 219 19.86 37.26 21.65
C ARG A 219 20.84 37.76 20.60
N ALA A 220 21.60 36.87 19.96
CA ALA A 220 22.55 37.26 18.91
C ALA A 220 21.88 37.34 17.52
N VAL A 221 20.71 36.74 17.34
CA VAL A 221 20.05 36.63 16.03
C VAL A 221 18.58 37.08 16.12
N SER A 222 18.37 38.40 16.18
CA SER A 222 17.04 39.04 16.13
C SER A 222 16.03 38.49 17.14
N ASP A 223 16.47 38.12 18.34
CA ASP A 223 15.64 37.55 19.41
C ASP A 223 14.73 36.40 18.96
N ARG A 224 15.24 35.56 18.04
CA ARG A 224 14.48 34.42 17.53
C ARG A 224 14.30 33.34 18.59
N TRP A 225 13.19 32.61 18.50
CA TRP A 225 12.90 31.46 19.34
C TRP A 225 13.75 30.25 18.96
N VAL A 226 14.38 29.64 19.95
CA VAL A 226 15.16 28.41 19.82
C VAL A 226 14.80 27.41 20.91
N VAL A 227 15.16 26.15 20.69
CA VAL A 227 15.01 25.07 21.66
C VAL A 227 16.39 24.57 22.07
N LEU A 228 16.59 24.37 23.37
CA LEU A 228 17.78 23.72 23.93
C LEU A 228 17.39 22.32 24.43
N LYS A 229 18.16 21.31 24.06
CA LYS A 229 18.01 19.94 24.55
C LYS A 229 19.37 19.43 25.04
N GLY A 230 19.41 18.83 26.22
CA GLY A 230 20.63 18.27 26.77
C GLY A 230 21.18 17.13 25.92
N LEU A 231 22.49 17.09 25.74
CA LEU A 231 23.23 15.91 25.26
C LEU A 231 23.50 14.98 26.45
N LEU A 232 23.62 13.67 26.20
CA LEU A 232 23.77 12.67 27.27
C LEU A 232 24.90 13.03 28.24
N ASP A 233 24.68 12.65 29.51
CA ASP A 233 25.54 12.85 30.68
C ASP A 233 26.89 12.14 30.50
N THR A 234 27.78 12.73 29.70
CA THR A 234 29.19 12.36 29.65
C THR A 234 29.87 13.15 30.76
N GLY A 235 29.98 12.59 31.96
CA GLY A 235 30.64 13.23 33.12
C GLY A 235 32.15 13.52 32.94
N ASP A 236 32.63 13.56 31.70
CA ASP A 236 34.00 13.84 31.28
C ASP A 236 33.98 14.89 30.14
N GLN A 237 34.79 15.95 30.27
CA GLN A 237 34.87 17.05 29.31
C GLN A 237 35.43 16.60 27.96
N ASP A 238 36.37 15.66 27.95
CA ASP A 238 36.94 15.13 26.70
C ASP A 238 35.90 14.30 25.91
N ALA A 239 35.05 13.55 26.63
CA ALA A 239 33.96 12.80 26.04
C ALA A 239 32.84 13.70 25.50
N MET A 240 32.55 14.82 26.16
CA MET A 240 31.58 15.82 25.68
C MET A 240 32.07 16.52 24.42
N ALA A 241 33.34 16.96 24.40
CA ALA A 241 33.94 17.60 23.24
C ALA A 241 33.99 16.66 22.02
N ALA A 242 34.30 15.37 22.24
CA ALA A 242 34.22 14.34 21.22
C ALA A 242 32.78 14.16 20.70
N ALA A 243 31.79 14.05 21.59
CA ALA A 243 30.37 13.90 21.23
C ALA A 243 29.82 15.10 20.43
N ILE A 244 30.24 16.32 20.78
CA ILE A 244 29.90 17.54 20.02
C ILE A 244 30.58 17.50 18.66
N SER A 245 31.88 17.17 18.59
CA SER A 245 32.61 17.09 17.32
C SER A 245 32.02 16.04 16.37
N GLU A 246 31.59 14.90 16.91
CA GLU A 246 30.95 13.83 16.16
C GLU A 246 29.58 14.23 15.59
N ARG A 247 28.88 15.18 16.23
CA ARG A 247 27.53 15.63 15.83
C ARG A 247 27.51 16.93 15.01
N ARG A 248 28.67 17.56 14.76
CA ARG A 248 28.74 18.83 13.99
C ARG A 248 28.12 18.74 12.61
N PHE A 249 28.18 17.59 11.95
CA PHE A 249 27.59 17.39 10.62
C PHE A 249 26.06 17.65 10.61
N LEU A 250 25.39 17.52 11.76
CA LEU A 250 23.95 17.77 11.86
C LEU A 250 23.58 19.24 11.61
N ALA A 251 24.51 20.17 11.86
CA ALA A 251 24.30 21.60 11.59
C ALA A 251 24.32 21.93 10.07
N GLU A 252 24.87 21.03 9.24
CA GLU A 252 24.93 21.20 7.78
C GLU A 252 23.63 20.71 7.09
N ILE A 253 22.72 20.09 7.83
CA ILE A 253 21.48 19.55 7.29
C ILE A 253 20.45 20.66 7.16
N GLU A 254 20.08 20.98 5.92
CA GLU A 254 19.01 21.92 5.60
C GLU A 254 17.92 21.25 4.75
N HIS A 255 16.75 21.08 5.36
CA HIS A 255 15.57 20.56 4.68
C HIS A 255 14.30 21.18 5.27
N ALA A 256 13.22 21.32 4.48
CA ALA A 256 11.97 21.92 4.95
C ALA A 256 11.34 21.08 6.09
N ASN A 257 11.32 19.76 5.91
CA ASN A 257 10.72 18.79 6.82
C ASN A 257 11.67 18.28 7.92
N ILE A 258 12.85 18.89 8.11
CA ILE A 258 13.79 18.53 9.18
C ILE A 258 14.04 19.77 10.03
N VAL A 259 14.06 19.61 11.36
CA VAL A 259 14.41 20.68 12.29
C VAL A 259 15.84 21.17 12.01
N ARG A 260 16.01 22.49 11.94
CA ARG A 260 17.36 23.07 11.78
C ARG A 260 18.12 23.04 13.09
N ILE A 261 19.36 22.58 13.05
CA ILE A 261 20.30 22.67 14.18
C ILE A 261 21.16 23.89 13.98
N TYR A 262 21.14 24.79 14.95
CA TYR A 262 21.86 26.07 14.88
C TYR A 262 23.24 25.99 15.52
N ASN A 263 23.35 25.31 16.66
CA ASN A 263 24.60 25.29 17.41
C ASN A 263 24.67 24.13 18.41
N PHE A 264 25.86 23.88 18.92
CA PHE A 264 26.14 23.03 20.07
C PHE A 264 26.87 23.88 21.10
N VAL A 265 26.34 23.94 22.32
CA VAL A 265 26.86 24.82 23.37
C VAL A 265 27.00 24.10 24.68
N GLU A 266 27.86 24.64 25.54
CA GLU A 266 28.11 24.11 26.87
C GLU A 266 27.60 25.12 27.92
N HIS A 267 27.10 24.61 29.03
CA HIS A 267 26.70 25.41 30.17
C HIS A 267 27.11 24.74 31.48
N LEU A 268 27.60 25.55 32.42
CA LEU A 268 27.90 25.08 33.76
C LEU A 268 26.59 24.89 34.53
N ASP A 269 26.29 23.65 34.92
CA ASP A 269 25.25 23.39 35.91
C ASP A 269 25.74 23.93 37.26
N GLN A 270 25.13 25.02 37.72
CA GLN A 270 25.53 25.71 38.96
C GLN A 270 25.34 24.84 40.21
N ARG A 271 24.53 23.79 40.14
CA ARG A 271 24.21 22.93 41.28
C ARG A 271 25.20 21.78 41.42
N THR A 272 25.60 21.16 40.31
CA THR A 272 26.56 20.05 40.29
C THR A 272 28.00 20.52 40.06
N GLY A 273 28.17 21.70 39.48
CA GLY A 273 29.46 22.20 38.98
C GLY A 273 29.95 21.50 37.72
N SER A 274 29.11 20.67 37.07
CA SER A 274 29.45 19.98 35.82
C SER A 274 29.20 20.86 34.59
N LEU A 275 30.00 20.65 33.55
CA LEU A 275 29.77 21.29 32.26
C LEU A 275 28.87 20.39 31.41
N ASP A 276 27.66 20.85 31.11
CA ASP A 276 26.67 20.08 30.37
C ASP A 276 26.54 20.61 28.94
N GLY A 277 26.50 19.71 27.97
CA GLY A 277 26.31 20.03 26.55
C GLY A 277 24.84 20.14 26.17
N TYR A 278 24.52 21.09 25.30
CA TYR A 278 23.20 21.36 24.77
C TYR A 278 23.24 21.49 23.24
N ILE A 279 22.28 20.87 22.57
CA ILE A 279 21.99 21.15 21.17
C ILE A 279 20.98 22.30 21.08
N VAL A 280 21.28 23.29 20.25
CA VAL A 280 20.43 24.44 19.96
C VAL A 280 19.78 24.25 18.60
N MET A 281 18.45 24.26 18.55
CA MET A 281 17.69 23.96 17.35
C MET A 281 16.48 24.88 17.14
N GLU A 282 15.90 24.84 15.95
CA GLU A 282 14.69 25.55 15.57
C GLU A 282 13.53 25.23 16.52
N TYR A 283 12.81 26.26 16.98
CA TYR A 283 11.52 26.07 17.63
C TYR A 283 10.44 25.71 16.59
N VAL A 284 10.01 24.44 16.62
CA VAL A 284 8.91 23.92 15.81
C VAL A 284 7.61 23.96 16.63
N GLY A 285 6.76 24.95 16.33
CA GLY A 285 5.45 25.08 16.99
C GLY A 285 4.38 24.28 16.26
N GLY A 286 3.59 23.50 16.98
CA GLY A 286 2.57 22.64 16.39
C GLY A 286 2.19 21.50 17.32
N LYS A 287 1.75 20.37 16.77
CA LYS A 287 1.42 19.15 17.53
C LYS A 287 2.18 17.97 16.97
N SER A 288 2.74 17.15 17.85
CA SER A 288 3.30 15.85 17.46
C SER A 288 2.21 14.95 16.88
N LEU A 289 2.59 14.03 15.98
CA LEU A 289 1.65 13.02 15.47
C LEU A 289 1.04 12.18 16.61
N LYS A 290 1.79 11.99 17.69
CA LYS A 290 1.30 11.37 18.93
C LYS A 290 0.18 12.17 19.58
N GLU A 291 0.33 13.48 19.74
CA GLU A 291 -0.71 14.35 20.31
C GLU A 291 -1.94 14.39 19.41
N ILE A 292 -1.75 14.46 18.10
CA ILE A 292 -2.85 14.40 17.12
C ILE A 292 -3.60 13.08 17.28
N ALA A 293 -2.92 11.94 17.23
CA ALA A 293 -3.52 10.62 17.40
C ALA A 293 -4.20 10.44 18.78
N ASN A 294 -3.60 10.99 19.84
CA ASN A 294 -4.14 10.89 21.20
C ASN A 294 -5.32 11.85 21.46
N SER A 295 -5.44 12.94 20.72
CA SER A 295 -6.58 13.86 20.85
C SER A 295 -7.86 13.29 20.24
N ARG A 296 -7.75 12.35 19.30
CA ARG A 296 -8.88 11.73 18.61
C ARG A 296 -9.52 10.64 19.47
N ARG A 297 -10.81 10.80 19.79
CA ARG A 297 -11.61 9.84 20.55
C ARG A 297 -12.96 9.65 19.88
N THR A 298 -13.46 8.41 19.87
CA THR A 298 -14.83 8.12 19.48
C THR A 298 -15.81 8.69 20.52
N PRO A 299 -17.11 8.81 20.22
CA PRO A 299 -18.11 9.24 21.20
C PRO A 299 -18.14 8.39 22.48
N GLN A 300 -17.67 7.14 22.41
CA GLN A 300 -17.55 6.20 23.52
C GLN A 300 -16.20 6.31 24.27
N GLY A 301 -15.38 7.32 23.97
CA GLY A 301 -14.09 7.55 24.61
C GLY A 301 -12.99 6.59 24.17
N ARG A 302 -13.21 5.75 23.15
CA ARG A 302 -12.17 4.86 22.59
C ARG A 302 -11.23 5.65 21.69
N ARG A 303 -10.02 5.13 21.46
CA ARG A 303 -9.10 5.70 20.47
C ARG A 303 -9.78 5.71 19.10
N ASP A 304 -9.75 6.86 18.43
CA ASP A 304 -10.18 7.01 17.04
C ASP A 304 -8.93 7.15 16.16
N PRO A 305 -8.52 6.11 15.43
CA PRO A 305 -7.36 6.15 14.55
C PRO A 305 -7.44 7.28 13.50
N LEU A 306 -6.30 7.65 12.94
CA LEU A 306 -6.30 8.62 11.84
C LEU A 306 -6.86 7.97 10.57
N PRO A 307 -7.57 8.74 9.73
CA PRO A 307 -7.87 8.32 8.38
C PRO A 307 -6.59 7.95 7.62
N VAL A 308 -6.65 6.89 6.80
CA VAL A 308 -5.48 6.33 6.09
C VAL A 308 -4.84 7.37 5.18
N GLU A 309 -5.65 8.17 4.48
CA GLU A 309 -5.20 9.23 3.59
C GLU A 309 -4.39 10.31 4.32
N GLN A 310 -4.75 10.63 5.57
CA GLN A 310 -4.01 11.56 6.40
C GLN A 310 -2.68 10.96 6.88
N ALA A 311 -2.68 9.68 7.28
CA ALA A 311 -1.44 9.00 7.66
C ALA A 311 -0.46 8.84 6.48
N CYS A 312 -0.96 8.48 5.30
CA CYS A 312 -0.19 8.45 4.05
C CYS A 312 0.44 9.80 3.74
N ALA A 313 -0.30 10.91 3.90
CA ALA A 313 0.25 12.26 3.71
C ALA A 313 1.46 12.55 4.62
N TYR A 314 1.38 12.18 5.90
CA TYR A 314 2.52 12.30 6.81
C TYR A 314 3.68 11.37 6.42
N GLY A 315 3.37 10.13 6.01
CA GLY A 315 4.38 9.17 5.57
C GLY A 315 5.17 9.66 4.35
N ILE A 316 4.50 10.28 3.37
CA ILE A 316 5.14 10.82 2.16
C ILE A 316 6.13 11.94 2.54
N GLU A 317 5.73 12.92 3.35
CA GLU A 317 6.64 14.00 3.77
C GLU A 317 7.81 13.49 4.63
N ALA A 318 7.56 12.50 5.49
CA ALA A 318 8.63 11.85 6.25
C ALA A 318 9.63 11.15 5.31
N LEU A 319 9.14 10.46 4.27
CA LEU A 319 10.00 9.79 3.29
C LEU A 319 10.82 10.77 2.45
N GLU A 320 10.28 11.96 2.14
CA GLU A 320 11.06 13.04 1.51
C GLU A 320 12.24 13.48 2.40
N ALA A 321 11.99 13.68 3.70
CA ALA A 321 13.03 14.01 4.67
C ALA A 321 14.08 12.90 4.81
N LEU A 322 13.64 11.65 4.94
CA LEU A 322 14.53 10.48 5.04
C LEU A 322 15.34 10.31 3.75
N GLY A 323 14.73 10.48 2.58
CA GLY A 323 15.44 10.44 1.30
C GLY A 323 16.55 11.49 1.19
N HIS A 324 16.30 12.69 1.72
CA HIS A 324 17.33 13.73 1.81
C HIS A 324 18.50 13.30 2.70
N LEU A 325 18.25 12.71 3.86
CA LEU A 325 19.29 12.18 4.75
C LEU A 325 20.05 11.01 4.09
N HIS A 326 19.34 10.06 3.49
CA HIS A 326 19.94 8.90 2.83
C HIS A 326 20.87 9.32 1.69
N SER A 327 20.50 10.35 0.92
CA SER A 327 21.35 10.90 -0.16
C SER A 327 22.68 11.51 0.33
N ARG A 328 22.78 11.80 1.63
CA ARG A 328 23.96 12.34 2.32
C ARG A 328 24.67 11.31 3.20
N ASN A 329 24.40 10.03 3.00
CA ASN A 329 24.99 8.93 3.78
C ASN A 329 24.62 8.99 5.29
N LEU A 330 23.42 9.49 5.61
CA LEU A 330 22.89 9.59 6.98
C LEU A 330 21.63 8.72 7.15
N LEU A 331 21.44 8.20 8.37
CA LEU A 331 20.26 7.42 8.78
C LEU A 331 19.54 8.15 9.93
N TYR A 332 18.21 8.06 9.96
CA TYR A 332 17.41 8.73 10.99
C TYR A 332 17.27 7.90 12.28
N CYS A 333 17.14 6.57 12.14
CA CYS A 333 17.15 5.54 13.18
C CYS A 333 15.99 5.53 14.21
N ASP A 334 15.26 6.62 14.43
CA ASP A 334 14.19 6.69 15.44
C ASP A 334 12.92 7.39 14.92
N PHE A 335 12.46 7.08 13.70
CA PHE A 335 11.21 7.64 13.19
C PHE A 335 10.00 7.00 13.87
N LYS A 336 9.18 7.84 14.51
CA LYS A 336 7.98 7.45 15.27
C LYS A 336 7.06 8.64 15.48
N VAL A 337 5.85 8.38 15.98
CA VAL A 337 4.81 9.40 16.21
C VAL A 337 5.24 10.54 17.16
N ASP A 338 6.21 10.31 18.04
CA ASP A 338 6.74 11.31 18.97
C ASP A 338 7.70 12.30 18.29
N ASN A 339 8.40 11.88 17.24
CA ASN A 339 9.53 12.62 16.65
C ASN A 339 9.15 13.41 15.39
N ALA A 340 7.85 13.48 15.08
CA ALA A 340 7.32 14.23 13.95
C ALA A 340 6.21 15.18 14.42
N ILE A 341 6.33 16.47 14.11
CA ILE A 341 5.39 17.53 14.44
C ILE A 341 4.71 18.03 13.17
N GLN A 342 3.39 18.07 13.17
CA GLN A 342 2.66 18.88 12.21
C GLN A 342 2.65 20.35 12.68
N THR A 343 3.12 21.23 11.81
CA THR A 343 3.07 22.68 11.96
C THR A 343 2.36 23.24 10.73
N GLU A 344 1.23 23.92 10.93
CA GLU A 344 0.39 24.40 9.83
C GLU A 344 0.06 23.26 8.86
N ASP A 345 0.50 23.36 7.60
CA ASP A 345 0.31 22.40 6.52
C ASP A 345 1.58 21.58 6.18
N GLN A 346 2.54 21.49 7.12
CA GLN A 346 3.82 20.78 6.95
C GLN A 346 4.12 19.82 8.10
N LEU A 347 4.86 18.76 7.81
CA LEU A 347 5.47 17.86 8.79
C LEU A 347 6.95 18.20 8.99
N LYS A 348 7.39 18.30 10.24
CA LYS A 348 8.81 18.46 10.60
C LYS A 348 9.29 17.34 11.54
N LEU A 349 10.41 16.73 11.20
CA LEU A 349 11.14 15.79 12.07
C LEU A 349 11.98 16.59 13.08
N ILE A 350 11.83 16.28 14.37
CA ILE A 350 12.33 17.15 15.45
C ILE A 350 13.41 16.54 16.34
N ASP A 351 13.62 15.22 16.31
CA ASP A 351 14.65 14.57 17.13
C ASP A 351 15.79 14.06 16.26
N MET A 352 16.92 14.77 16.28
CA MET A 352 18.14 14.38 15.55
C MET A 352 19.11 13.57 16.42
N GLY A 353 18.71 13.20 17.64
CA GLY A 353 19.60 12.60 18.64
C GLY A 353 20.14 11.21 18.26
N ALA A 354 19.39 10.45 17.46
CA ALA A 354 19.74 9.12 16.96
C ALA A 354 20.31 9.13 15.52
N VAL A 355 20.35 10.30 14.88
CA VAL A 355 20.85 10.43 13.51
C VAL A 355 22.34 10.12 13.50
N ARG A 356 22.74 9.29 12.55
CA ARG A 356 24.12 8.83 12.42
C ARG A 356 24.50 8.64 10.97
N ARG A 357 25.79 8.49 10.73
CA ARG A 357 26.29 8.16 9.39
C ARG A 357 26.10 6.66 9.11
N MET A 358 25.94 6.29 7.85
CA MET A 358 25.80 4.87 7.47
C MET A 358 27.09 4.07 7.68
N ASP A 359 28.24 4.73 7.66
CA ASP A 359 29.59 4.16 7.83
C ASP A 359 30.05 4.12 9.31
N ASP A 360 29.20 4.54 10.24
CA ASP A 360 29.47 4.51 11.67
C ASP A 360 29.11 3.12 12.23
N GLU A 361 30.11 2.40 12.75
CA GLU A 361 29.96 1.08 13.37
C GLU A 361 30.20 1.09 14.89
N GLU A 362 30.68 2.21 15.44
CA GLU A 362 31.16 2.28 16.82
C GLU A 362 30.13 2.94 17.77
N SER A 363 29.31 3.86 17.26
CA SER A 363 28.32 4.55 18.09
C SER A 363 27.23 3.62 18.62
N ALA A 364 26.75 3.97 19.82
CA ALA A 364 25.59 3.33 20.41
C ALA A 364 24.36 3.46 19.49
N ILE A 365 23.71 2.34 19.21
CA ILE A 365 22.49 2.29 18.40
C ILE A 365 21.29 2.57 19.30
N TYR A 366 20.53 3.60 18.96
CA TYR A 366 19.29 3.96 19.64
C TYR A 366 18.08 3.52 18.80
N GLY A 367 16.99 3.17 19.48
CA GLY A 367 15.71 2.88 18.83
C GLY A 367 14.61 2.62 19.84
N THR A 368 13.37 2.68 19.38
CA THR A 368 12.18 2.48 20.21
C THR A 368 11.57 1.10 19.94
N VAL A 369 11.39 0.30 21.00
CA VAL A 369 10.72 -1.01 20.92
C VAL A 369 9.35 -0.88 20.27
N GLY A 370 9.06 -1.77 19.33
CA GLY A 370 7.82 -1.76 18.54
C GLY A 370 7.86 -0.87 17.29
N TYR A 371 8.92 -0.08 17.09
CA TYR A 371 9.19 0.67 15.85
C TYR A 371 10.47 0.22 15.16
N GLN A 372 11.53 -0.04 15.93
CA GLN A 372 12.84 -0.43 15.40
C GLN A 372 12.77 -1.76 14.65
N ALA A 373 13.52 -1.86 13.56
CA ALA A 373 13.59 -3.09 12.77
C ALA A 373 14.37 -4.19 13.52
N PRO A 374 13.95 -5.46 13.42
CA PRO A 374 14.49 -6.55 14.23
C PRO A 374 15.98 -6.82 13.98
N GLU A 375 16.46 -6.61 12.75
CA GLU A 375 17.85 -6.87 12.38
C GLU A 375 18.84 -5.84 12.93
N VAL A 376 18.37 -4.68 13.39
CA VAL A 376 19.24 -3.55 13.78
C VAL A 376 20.17 -3.91 14.94
N ALA A 377 19.72 -4.75 15.87
CA ALA A 377 20.54 -5.18 16.99
C ALA A 377 21.71 -6.10 16.58
N GLU A 378 21.59 -6.79 15.44
CA GLU A 378 22.57 -7.77 14.96
C GLU A 378 23.43 -7.25 13.80
N VAL A 379 22.80 -6.53 12.86
CA VAL A 379 23.40 -6.09 11.59
C VAL A 379 23.72 -4.59 11.60
N GLY A 380 23.12 -3.84 12.51
CA GLY A 380 23.17 -2.39 12.53
C GLY A 380 22.07 -1.72 11.69
N PRO A 381 21.89 -0.40 11.84
CA PRO A 381 20.88 0.35 11.11
C PRO A 381 21.27 0.54 9.64
N SER A 382 20.27 0.63 8.79
CA SER A 382 20.39 0.79 7.35
C SER A 382 19.21 1.60 6.79
N VAL A 383 19.26 1.93 5.50
CA VAL A 383 18.11 2.50 4.78
C VAL A 383 16.87 1.63 4.99
N ALA A 384 17.01 0.31 4.88
CA ALA A 384 15.92 -0.64 5.03
C ALA A 384 15.32 -0.64 6.45
N SER A 385 16.11 -0.36 7.50
CA SER A 385 15.59 -0.24 8.87
C SER A 385 14.86 1.09 9.09
N ASP A 386 15.29 2.18 8.46
CA ASP A 386 14.53 3.44 8.50
C ASP A 386 13.16 3.27 7.84
N LEU A 387 13.08 2.63 6.67
CA LEU A 387 11.80 2.39 5.98
C LEU A 387 10.85 1.48 6.77
N TYR A 388 11.40 0.53 7.54
CA TYR A 388 10.64 -0.27 8.48
C TYR A 388 9.94 0.62 9.53
N THR A 389 10.66 1.57 10.13
CA THR A 389 10.09 2.48 11.14
C THR A 389 8.97 3.36 10.58
N VAL A 390 9.03 3.73 9.30
CA VAL A 390 7.95 4.45 8.60
C VAL A 390 6.68 3.61 8.57
N ALA A 391 6.77 2.35 8.14
CA ALA A 391 5.60 1.46 8.10
C ALA A 391 5.03 1.16 9.49
N ARG A 392 5.88 0.97 10.50
CA ARG A 392 5.42 0.83 11.90
C ARG A 392 4.66 2.06 12.37
N THR A 393 5.15 3.25 12.03
CA THR A 393 4.49 4.52 12.36
C THR A 393 3.13 4.64 11.65
N LEU A 394 3.06 4.32 10.36
CA LEU A 394 1.79 4.29 9.61
C LEU A 394 0.77 3.31 10.21
N ALA A 395 1.21 2.11 10.61
CA ALA A 395 0.35 1.13 11.26
C ALA A 395 -0.20 1.65 12.60
N VAL A 396 0.66 2.23 13.45
CA VAL A 396 0.23 2.84 14.73
C VAL A 396 -0.79 3.96 14.51
N LEU A 397 -0.64 4.78 13.47
CA LEU A 397 -1.55 5.89 13.19
C LEU A 397 -2.92 5.44 12.67
N THR A 398 -2.99 4.38 11.88
CA THR A 398 -4.17 4.05 11.04
C THR A 398 -5.16 3.05 11.65
N PHE A 399 -4.76 2.28 12.66
CA PHE A 399 -5.69 1.42 13.40
C PHE A 399 -5.27 1.31 14.88
N ASP A 400 -6.15 0.74 15.71
CA ASP A 400 -5.85 0.51 17.12
C ASP A 400 -4.86 -0.65 17.29
N PHE A 401 -3.57 -0.35 17.13
CA PHE A 401 -2.51 -1.33 17.13
C PHE A 401 -2.13 -1.78 18.55
N GLN A 402 -3.06 -2.40 19.27
CA GLN A 402 -2.83 -2.88 20.63
C GLN A 402 -1.72 -3.92 20.68
N GLY A 403 -0.77 -3.73 21.61
CA GLY A 403 0.33 -4.66 21.84
C GLY A 403 1.50 -4.57 20.85
N TYR A 404 1.60 -3.50 20.06
CA TYR A 404 2.71 -3.27 19.12
C TYR A 404 4.10 -3.21 19.78
N THR A 405 4.18 -2.97 21.10
CA THR A 405 5.43 -2.93 21.87
C THR A 405 5.72 -4.23 22.65
N ASN A 406 4.84 -5.24 22.59
CA ASN A 406 5.02 -6.48 23.37
C ASN A 406 4.58 -7.76 22.64
N VAL A 407 3.39 -7.81 22.05
CA VAL A 407 2.86 -8.97 21.31
C VAL A 407 3.32 -8.93 19.86
N TYR A 408 3.21 -7.76 19.24
CA TYR A 408 3.48 -7.52 17.82
C TYR A 408 4.75 -6.69 17.64
N ILE A 409 5.82 -7.02 18.37
CA ILE A 409 7.08 -6.25 18.36
C ILE A 409 7.61 -6.14 16.94
N ASP A 410 7.77 -7.29 16.26
CA ASP A 410 8.38 -7.37 14.92
C ASP A 410 7.39 -7.78 13.82
N SER A 411 6.09 -7.78 14.10
CA SER A 411 5.05 -8.29 13.19
C SER A 411 3.82 -7.40 13.13
N LEU A 412 3.00 -7.58 12.10
CA LEU A 412 1.67 -6.97 11.97
C LEU A 412 0.58 -7.96 12.40
N PRO A 413 -0.57 -7.50 12.91
CA PRO A 413 -1.68 -8.38 13.25
C PRO A 413 -2.29 -9.03 12.00
N ASP A 414 -3.08 -10.10 12.21
CA ASP A 414 -3.76 -10.80 11.13
C ASP A 414 -4.74 -9.86 10.40
N PRO A 415 -4.67 -9.76 9.05
CA PRO A 415 -5.50 -8.83 8.30
C PRO A 415 -7.00 -9.14 8.35
N ASP A 416 -7.38 -10.38 8.62
CA ASP A 416 -8.80 -10.75 8.77
C ASP A 416 -9.44 -10.10 10.02
N ASN A 417 -8.62 -9.55 10.94
CA ASN A 417 -9.08 -8.87 12.16
C ASN A 417 -9.00 -7.34 12.08
N ILE A 418 -8.44 -6.77 11.00
CA ILE A 418 -8.22 -5.33 10.86
C ILE A 418 -8.99 -4.81 9.65
N GLU A 419 -10.07 -4.07 9.89
CA GLU A 419 -10.94 -3.50 8.84
C GLU A 419 -10.15 -2.67 7.81
N VAL A 420 -9.18 -1.88 8.27
CA VAL A 420 -8.33 -1.04 7.41
C VAL A 420 -7.56 -1.89 6.39
N PHE A 421 -7.08 -3.07 6.78
CA PHE A 421 -6.33 -3.95 5.89
C PHE A 421 -7.25 -4.58 4.84
N GLN A 422 -8.46 -4.98 5.23
CA GLN A 422 -9.47 -5.52 4.31
C GLN A 422 -9.96 -4.48 3.30
N ARG A 423 -10.16 -3.25 3.77
CA ARG A 423 -10.67 -2.16 2.94
C ARG A 423 -9.61 -1.63 1.97
N TYR A 424 -8.35 -1.56 2.39
CA TYR A 424 -7.26 -1.00 1.60
C TYR A 424 -6.10 -2.02 1.48
N GLU A 425 -6.30 -3.01 0.59
CA GLU A 425 -5.32 -4.10 0.39
C GLU A 425 -3.94 -3.58 -0.02
N SER A 426 -3.87 -2.56 -0.88
CA SER A 426 -2.61 -1.97 -1.34
C SER A 426 -1.84 -1.31 -0.19
N PHE A 427 -2.54 -0.63 0.72
CA PHE A 427 -1.95 -0.09 1.95
C PHE A 427 -1.41 -1.21 2.84
N TYR A 428 -2.15 -2.30 3.03
CA TYR A 428 -1.67 -3.46 3.78
C TYR A 428 -0.41 -4.07 3.16
N ARG A 429 -0.40 -4.29 1.84
CA ARG A 429 0.77 -4.84 1.13
C ARG A 429 1.99 -3.93 1.23
N LEU A 430 1.79 -2.61 1.20
CA LEU A 430 2.86 -1.64 1.46
C LEU A 430 3.45 -1.80 2.86
N LEU A 431 2.62 -1.91 3.89
CA LEU A 431 3.09 -2.16 5.25
C LEU A 431 3.86 -3.47 5.34
N VAL A 432 3.32 -4.56 4.78
CA VAL A 432 3.96 -5.88 4.77
C VAL A 432 5.33 -5.85 4.07
N ARG A 433 5.44 -5.19 2.91
CA ARG A 433 6.72 -5.07 2.19
C ARG A 433 7.74 -4.27 3.02
N ALA A 434 7.34 -3.13 3.58
CA ALA A 434 8.24 -2.32 4.39
C ALA A 434 8.62 -2.98 5.72
N THR A 435 7.77 -3.86 6.27
CA THR A 435 8.07 -4.61 7.51
C THR A 435 8.54 -6.04 7.25
N ASP A 436 9.05 -6.36 6.07
CA ASP A 436 9.58 -7.70 5.77
C ASP A 436 10.74 -8.04 6.74
N PRO A 437 10.76 -9.23 7.37
CA PRO A 437 11.89 -9.64 8.21
C PRO A 437 13.22 -9.64 7.46
N ASP A 438 13.21 -9.89 6.16
CA ASP A 438 14.40 -9.80 5.31
C ASP A 438 14.54 -8.36 4.78
N PRO A 439 15.56 -7.59 5.22
CA PRO A 439 15.74 -6.21 4.81
C PRO A 439 15.94 -6.06 3.29
N ALA A 440 16.43 -7.09 2.59
CA ALA A 440 16.63 -7.06 1.15
C ALA A 440 15.33 -7.12 0.34
N ARG A 441 14.19 -7.44 0.97
CA ARG A 441 12.86 -7.50 0.35
C ARG A 441 12.02 -6.25 0.56
N ARG A 442 12.49 -5.33 1.41
CA ARG A 442 11.84 -4.05 1.66
C ARG A 442 12.02 -3.13 0.44
N PHE A 443 11.49 -1.92 0.53
CA PHE A 443 11.75 -0.89 -0.47
C PHE A 443 13.24 -0.57 -0.52
N ALA A 444 13.80 -0.35 -1.72
CA ALA A 444 15.22 -0.11 -1.89
C ALA A 444 15.63 1.32 -1.48
N SER A 445 14.69 2.26 -1.51
CA SER A 445 14.91 3.65 -1.14
C SER A 445 13.66 4.32 -0.58
N ALA A 446 13.84 5.43 0.14
CA ALA A 446 12.74 6.27 0.58
C ALA A 446 11.91 6.82 -0.59
N GLN A 447 12.56 7.12 -1.72
CA GLN A 447 11.89 7.59 -2.94
C GLN A 447 10.95 6.52 -3.50
N GLU A 448 11.42 5.27 -3.63
CA GLU A 448 10.58 4.16 -4.11
C GLU A 448 9.36 3.96 -3.19
N MET A 449 9.57 3.98 -1.88
CA MET A 449 8.48 3.85 -0.91
C MET A 449 7.50 5.03 -0.99
N ALA A 450 7.98 6.26 -1.22
CA ALA A 450 7.14 7.45 -1.35
C ALA A 450 6.28 7.39 -2.62
N GLU A 451 6.84 6.96 -3.74
CA GLU A 451 6.10 6.77 -5.00
C GLU A 451 4.98 5.74 -4.83
N GLN A 452 5.30 4.58 -4.24
CA GLN A 452 4.31 3.53 -4.00
C GLN A 452 3.25 3.97 -2.97
N LEU A 453 3.63 4.67 -1.90
CA LEU A 453 2.70 5.23 -0.92
C LEU A 453 1.79 6.30 -1.54
N THR A 454 2.29 7.08 -2.49
CA THR A 454 1.49 8.05 -3.25
C THR A 454 0.48 7.37 -4.16
N GLY A 455 0.86 6.26 -4.82
CA GLY A 455 -0.06 5.41 -5.56
C GLY A 455 -1.18 4.86 -4.67
N VAL A 456 -0.82 4.30 -3.51
CA VAL A 456 -1.79 3.85 -2.48
C VAL A 456 -2.70 5.00 -2.03
N LEU A 457 -2.15 6.18 -1.78
CA LEU A 457 -2.93 7.36 -1.39
C LEU A 457 -3.99 7.72 -2.43
N ARG A 458 -3.65 7.70 -3.73
CA ARG A 458 -4.59 7.96 -4.82
C ARG A 458 -5.74 6.96 -4.80
N GLU A 459 -5.47 5.68 -4.56
CA GLU A 459 -6.50 4.65 -4.43
C GLU A 459 -7.42 4.90 -3.25
N VAL A 460 -6.86 5.14 -2.07
CA VAL A 460 -7.63 5.43 -0.85
C VAL A 460 -8.56 6.61 -1.06
N VAL A 461 -8.03 7.73 -1.57
CA VAL A 461 -8.82 8.95 -1.84
C VAL A 461 -9.88 8.72 -2.93
N SER A 462 -9.56 7.93 -3.96
CA SER A 462 -10.52 7.62 -5.04
C SER A 462 -11.68 6.80 -4.51
N LEU A 463 -11.42 5.78 -3.70
CA LEU A 463 -12.44 4.94 -3.07
C LEU A 463 -13.33 5.72 -2.09
N GLN A 464 -12.76 6.68 -1.35
CA GLN A 464 -13.51 7.49 -0.38
C GLN A 464 -14.37 8.56 -1.04
N THR A 465 -13.83 9.25 -2.04
CA THR A 465 -14.48 10.42 -2.66
C THR A 465 -15.34 10.06 -3.87
N GLY A 466 -15.16 8.85 -4.42
CA GLY A 466 -15.76 8.44 -5.69
C GLY A 466 -15.21 9.19 -6.90
N ARG A 467 -14.09 9.93 -6.74
CA ARG A 467 -13.45 10.71 -7.80
C ARG A 467 -12.06 10.15 -8.08
N ALA A 468 -11.84 9.78 -9.34
CA ALA A 468 -10.56 9.29 -9.80
C ALA A 468 -9.41 10.27 -9.58
N ARG A 469 -8.23 9.72 -9.26
CA ARG A 469 -6.96 10.43 -9.06
C ARG A 469 -5.89 9.81 -9.96
N PRO A 470 -6.01 9.98 -11.30
CA PRO A 470 -5.12 9.33 -12.26
C PRO A 470 -3.69 9.86 -12.16
N SER A 471 -2.72 9.05 -12.58
CA SER A 471 -1.31 9.44 -12.62
C SER A 471 -0.49 8.60 -13.57
N LEU A 472 0.51 9.21 -14.19
CA LEU A 472 1.50 8.47 -14.96
C LEU A 472 2.39 7.65 -14.01
N SER A 473 2.54 6.37 -14.31
CA SER A 473 3.40 5.49 -13.55
C SER A 473 4.87 5.62 -13.98
N THR A 474 5.78 5.48 -13.02
CA THR A 474 7.23 5.51 -13.24
C THR A 474 7.79 4.14 -13.63
N LEU A 475 7.01 3.05 -13.46
CA LEU A 475 7.43 1.67 -13.72
C LEU A 475 6.84 1.07 -15.01
N PHE A 476 5.63 1.49 -15.36
CA PHE A 476 4.88 1.03 -16.54
C PHE A 476 4.45 2.19 -17.43
N GLY A 477 4.50 1.97 -18.74
CA GLY A 477 3.87 2.80 -19.74
C GLY A 477 2.33 2.72 -19.69
N PRO A 478 1.64 3.56 -20.48
CA PRO A 478 0.18 3.56 -20.54
C PRO A 478 -0.36 2.24 -21.11
N GLU A 479 -1.68 2.05 -20.97
CA GLU A 479 -2.37 0.94 -21.62
C GLU A 479 -2.13 0.97 -23.15
N VAL A 480 -1.69 -0.17 -23.71
CA VAL A 480 -1.26 -0.24 -25.11
C VAL A 480 -2.46 -0.26 -26.06
N ARG A 481 -3.52 -0.99 -25.70
CA ARG A 481 -4.75 -1.15 -26.49
C ARG A 481 -5.86 -1.76 -25.63
N VAL A 482 -7.13 -1.54 -26.00
CA VAL A 482 -8.28 -2.24 -25.42
C VAL A 482 -8.76 -3.31 -26.42
N THR A 483 -8.63 -4.59 -26.08
CA THR A 483 -8.90 -5.70 -27.00
C THR A 483 -10.37 -6.14 -27.05
N ASP A 484 -11.12 -5.93 -25.97
CA ASP A 484 -12.42 -6.59 -25.75
C ASP A 484 -13.57 -5.59 -25.58
N THR A 485 -13.68 -4.65 -26.52
CA THR A 485 -14.74 -3.63 -26.52
C THR A 485 -16.10 -4.16 -27.00
N GLU A 486 -16.12 -5.27 -27.73
CA GLU A 486 -17.35 -5.96 -28.17
C GLU A 486 -17.77 -7.03 -27.15
N LEU A 487 -18.55 -6.62 -26.14
CA LEU A 487 -18.96 -7.51 -25.04
C LEU A 487 -19.95 -8.61 -25.46
N PHE A 488 -20.76 -8.35 -26.47
CA PHE A 488 -21.83 -9.25 -26.88
C PHE A 488 -21.51 -9.89 -28.22
N PRO A 489 -21.83 -11.19 -28.40
CA PRO A 489 -21.77 -11.80 -29.72
C PRO A 489 -22.74 -11.08 -30.67
N LYS A 490 -22.43 -11.10 -31.97
CA LYS A 490 -23.37 -10.63 -32.99
C LYS A 490 -24.67 -11.42 -32.82
N PRO A 491 -25.85 -10.76 -32.80
CA PRO A 491 -27.12 -11.45 -32.59
C PRO A 491 -27.33 -12.53 -33.66
N ALA A 492 -27.29 -13.79 -33.25
CA ALA A 492 -27.57 -14.93 -34.11
C ALA A 492 -29.09 -15.16 -34.13
N GLY A 493 -29.80 -14.52 -35.05
CA GLY A 493 -31.24 -14.71 -35.24
C GLY A 493 -32.00 -13.42 -35.51
N GLU A 494 -33.31 -13.49 -35.28
CA GLU A 494 -34.24 -12.37 -35.41
C GLU A 494 -34.30 -11.55 -34.13
N VAL A 495 -34.50 -10.23 -34.28
CA VAL A 495 -34.56 -9.28 -33.15
C VAL A 495 -35.88 -9.36 -32.36
N SER A 496 -36.88 -10.06 -32.88
CA SER A 496 -38.17 -10.29 -32.24
C SER A 496 -38.66 -11.73 -32.47
N ARG A 497 -39.41 -12.26 -31.50
CA ARG A 497 -40.12 -13.56 -31.63
C ARG A 497 -41.01 -13.64 -32.86
N LEU A 498 -41.55 -12.51 -33.31
CA LEU A 498 -42.40 -12.43 -34.50
C LEU A 498 -41.65 -12.73 -35.82
N GLY A 499 -40.37 -12.40 -35.88
CA GLY A 499 -39.55 -12.65 -37.06
C GLY A 499 -39.09 -14.10 -37.18
N ALA A 500 -39.05 -14.85 -36.07
CA ALA A 500 -38.43 -16.17 -36.01
C ALA A 500 -39.07 -17.17 -37.00
N ARG A 501 -38.25 -17.83 -37.81
CA ARG A 501 -38.69 -18.88 -38.74
C ARG A 501 -39.16 -20.08 -37.91
N VAL A 502 -40.44 -20.46 -38.01
CA VAL A 502 -40.90 -21.76 -37.50
C VAL A 502 -40.31 -22.83 -38.42
N VAL A 503 -39.18 -23.43 -38.02
CA VAL A 503 -38.67 -24.63 -38.68
C VAL A 503 -39.63 -25.76 -38.33
N ARG A 504 -40.59 -26.06 -39.22
CA ARG A 504 -41.35 -27.31 -39.14
C ARG A 504 -40.35 -28.45 -39.32
N ALA A 505 -40.16 -29.25 -38.26
CA ALA A 505 -39.37 -30.47 -38.32
C ALA A 505 -39.90 -31.38 -39.43
N GLY A 506 -39.17 -31.41 -40.56
CA GLY A 506 -39.42 -32.32 -41.66
C GLY A 506 -38.94 -33.72 -41.30
N LYS A 507 -39.84 -34.70 -41.43
CA LYS A 507 -39.58 -36.14 -41.34
C LYS A 507 -38.43 -36.58 -42.27
N LYS A 508 -37.69 -37.60 -41.81
CA LYS A 508 -36.72 -38.52 -42.48
C LYS A 508 -35.25 -38.08 -42.37
N THR A 509 -34.25 -38.93 -42.09
CA THR A 509 -34.12 -40.40 -41.91
C THR A 509 -32.68 -40.70 -41.45
N ALA A 510 -32.49 -41.88 -40.85
CA ALA A 510 -31.24 -42.67 -40.74
C ALA A 510 -30.29 -42.39 -39.56
N THR A 511 -30.48 -43.19 -38.51
CA THR A 511 -29.52 -43.59 -37.47
C THR A 511 -28.47 -44.55 -38.02
N PRO A 512 -27.17 -44.42 -37.69
CA PRO A 512 -26.22 -45.54 -37.69
C PRO A 512 -26.01 -46.11 -36.26
N PRO A 513 -25.51 -47.35 -36.12
CA PRO A 513 -25.64 -48.14 -34.91
C PRO A 513 -24.61 -47.79 -33.83
N ALA A 514 -25.02 -48.03 -32.59
CA ALA A 514 -24.21 -47.89 -31.39
C ALA A 514 -23.11 -48.98 -31.30
N THR A 515 -21.87 -48.55 -31.06
CA THR A 515 -20.81 -49.38 -30.49
C THR A 515 -20.56 -48.93 -29.06
N THR A 516 -20.84 -49.84 -28.13
CA THR A 516 -20.72 -49.70 -26.69
C THR A 516 -19.28 -49.88 -26.21
N THR A 517 -18.71 -48.86 -25.58
CA THR A 517 -17.58 -48.97 -24.64
C THR A 517 -17.89 -48.11 -23.40
N PRO A 518 -17.62 -48.60 -22.18
CA PRO A 518 -17.97 -47.88 -20.96
C PRO A 518 -16.96 -46.76 -20.70
N VAL A 519 -17.43 -45.51 -20.66
CA VAL A 519 -16.66 -44.34 -20.24
C VAL A 519 -17.11 -43.94 -18.84
N LEU A 520 -16.12 -43.75 -17.97
CA LEU A 520 -16.18 -43.22 -16.59
C LEU A 520 -16.95 -41.88 -16.52
N PRO A 521 -17.48 -41.48 -15.35
CA PRO A 521 -18.39 -40.34 -15.24
C PRO A 521 -17.70 -39.03 -15.65
N VAL A 522 -18.10 -38.50 -16.80
CA VAL A 522 -17.76 -37.15 -17.28
C VAL A 522 -18.65 -36.15 -16.55
N ALA A 523 -18.03 -35.05 -16.09
CA ALA A 523 -18.63 -33.89 -15.46
C ALA A 523 -19.83 -33.31 -16.24
N PRO A 524 -20.78 -32.62 -15.58
CA PRO A 524 -21.96 -32.07 -16.25
C PRO A 524 -21.56 -31.03 -17.31
N ALA A 525 -22.13 -31.16 -18.51
CA ALA A 525 -21.90 -30.27 -19.64
C ALA A 525 -22.37 -28.82 -19.38
N PRO A 526 -21.60 -27.77 -19.73
CA PRO A 526 -22.05 -26.40 -19.70
C PRO A 526 -22.57 -26.02 -21.09
N ASN A 527 -23.88 -25.88 -21.28
CA ASN A 527 -24.41 -25.26 -22.51
C ASN A 527 -25.76 -24.57 -22.24
N ALA A 528 -25.70 -23.54 -21.39
CA ALA A 528 -26.48 -22.34 -21.64
C ALA A 528 -25.60 -21.41 -22.49
N PRO A 529 -26.11 -20.75 -23.55
CA PRO A 529 -25.30 -19.82 -24.33
C PRO A 529 -24.81 -18.70 -23.41
N ALA A 530 -23.48 -18.56 -23.28
CA ALA A 530 -22.88 -17.49 -22.50
C ALA A 530 -23.37 -16.13 -23.02
N ILE A 531 -23.98 -15.33 -22.13
CA ILE A 531 -24.61 -14.04 -22.47
C ILE A 531 -23.57 -13.02 -22.96
N VAL A 532 -22.32 -13.17 -22.52
CA VAL A 532 -21.19 -12.29 -22.78
C VAL A 532 -20.11 -13.08 -23.52
N LYS A 533 -19.41 -12.43 -24.46
CA LYS A 533 -18.26 -13.02 -25.14
C LYS A 533 -17.13 -13.24 -24.13
N PRO A 534 -16.53 -14.45 -24.06
CA PRO A 534 -15.37 -14.67 -23.19
C PRO A 534 -14.18 -13.82 -23.65
N ILE A 535 -13.38 -13.37 -22.68
CA ILE A 535 -12.16 -12.61 -22.97
C ILE A 535 -11.15 -13.46 -23.74
N ALA A 536 -10.53 -12.88 -24.78
CA ALA A 536 -9.43 -13.50 -25.49
C ALA A 536 -8.13 -13.34 -24.68
N ALA A 537 -7.91 -14.22 -23.71
CA ALA A 537 -6.81 -14.11 -22.75
C ALA A 537 -5.41 -13.82 -23.36
N PRO A 538 -4.99 -14.46 -24.48
CA PRO A 538 -3.69 -14.13 -25.08
C PRO A 538 -3.61 -12.70 -25.62
N ALA A 539 -4.68 -12.22 -26.27
CA ALA A 539 -4.73 -10.85 -26.80
C ALA A 539 -4.75 -9.81 -25.68
N ALA A 540 -5.54 -10.06 -24.63
CA ALA A 540 -5.63 -9.22 -23.45
C ALA A 540 -4.31 -9.16 -22.67
N ALA A 541 -3.61 -10.29 -22.54
CA ALA A 541 -2.29 -10.34 -21.90
C ALA A 541 -1.25 -9.49 -22.64
N LEU A 542 -1.25 -9.53 -23.98
CA LEU A 542 -0.38 -8.71 -24.82
C LEU A 542 -0.78 -7.23 -24.87
N ALA A 543 -1.98 -6.90 -24.39
CA ALA A 543 -2.48 -5.54 -24.26
C ALA A 543 -2.14 -4.90 -22.90
N LEU A 544 -1.68 -5.69 -21.92
CA LEU A 544 -1.26 -5.19 -20.62
C LEU A 544 -0.14 -4.13 -20.75
N PRO A 545 -0.07 -3.20 -19.78
CA PRO A 545 0.96 -2.17 -19.71
C PRO A 545 2.38 -2.73 -19.87
N VAL A 546 3.25 -1.95 -20.50
CA VAL A 546 4.64 -2.35 -20.76
C VAL A 546 5.51 -1.77 -19.66
N PRO A 547 6.37 -2.55 -18.97
CA PRO A 547 7.41 -1.99 -18.12
C PRO A 547 8.26 -0.97 -18.89
N HIS A 548 8.62 0.13 -18.24
CA HIS A 548 9.54 1.12 -18.82
C HIS A 548 10.94 0.52 -18.99
N VAL A 549 11.64 1.04 -19.99
CA VAL A 549 13.04 0.71 -20.27
C VAL A 549 13.91 1.35 -19.19
N ASP A 550 14.86 0.60 -18.64
CA ASP A 550 15.87 1.12 -17.71
C ASP A 550 16.71 2.20 -18.42
N PRO A 551 16.70 3.45 -17.96
CA PRO A 551 17.50 4.52 -18.56
C PRO A 551 19.01 4.25 -18.53
N ALA A 552 19.49 3.38 -17.63
CA ALA A 552 20.89 3.00 -17.52
C ALA A 552 21.31 1.88 -18.51
N ASP A 553 20.38 1.28 -19.25
CA ASP A 553 20.71 0.25 -20.24
C ASP A 553 21.46 0.86 -21.44
N PRO A 554 22.53 0.21 -21.94
CA PRO A 554 23.31 0.73 -23.07
C PRO A 554 22.48 0.90 -24.36
N ASN A 555 21.35 0.22 -24.49
CA ASN A 555 20.46 0.33 -25.64
C ASN A 555 19.24 1.22 -25.37
N ALA A 556 19.13 1.92 -24.24
CA ALA A 556 17.96 2.74 -23.92
C ALA A 556 17.65 3.77 -25.02
N GLY A 557 18.66 4.51 -25.49
CA GLY A 557 18.50 5.47 -26.59
C GLY A 557 18.17 4.83 -27.94
N PHE A 558 18.72 3.64 -28.21
CA PHE A 558 18.39 2.86 -29.41
C PHE A 558 16.92 2.42 -29.39
N LEU A 559 16.45 1.88 -28.27
CA LEU A 559 15.08 1.42 -28.09
C LEU A 559 14.07 2.56 -28.17
N ALA A 560 14.40 3.74 -27.63
CA ALA A 560 13.57 4.94 -27.75
C ALA A 560 13.43 5.42 -29.21
N GLY A 561 14.42 5.15 -30.07
CA GLY A 561 14.42 5.52 -31.49
C GLY A 561 13.69 4.53 -32.42
N LEU A 562 13.21 3.39 -31.92
CA LEU A 562 12.53 2.39 -32.74
C LEU A 562 11.12 2.83 -33.13
N MET A 563 10.88 3.03 -34.43
CA MET A 563 9.59 3.49 -34.96
C MET A 563 8.66 2.33 -35.42
N THR A 564 9.18 1.12 -35.57
CA THR A 564 8.36 -0.03 -36.01
C THR A 564 7.52 -0.57 -34.86
N THR A 565 6.23 -0.75 -35.12
CA THR A 565 5.27 -1.36 -34.19
C THR A 565 4.91 -2.80 -34.57
N ALA A 566 5.35 -3.28 -35.74
CA ALA A 566 5.08 -4.64 -36.18
C ALA A 566 6.09 -5.61 -35.55
N ALA A 567 5.59 -6.65 -34.85
CA ALA A 567 6.44 -7.57 -34.09
C ALA A 567 7.54 -8.24 -34.94
N ALA A 568 7.23 -8.65 -36.17
CA ALA A 568 8.22 -9.26 -37.08
C ALA A 568 9.34 -8.29 -37.50
N GLU A 569 9.00 -7.05 -37.83
CA GLU A 569 9.99 -6.01 -38.17
C GLU A 569 10.80 -5.60 -36.94
N LEU A 570 10.16 -5.55 -35.77
CA LEU A 570 10.80 -5.24 -34.49
C LEU A 570 11.88 -6.27 -34.14
N LEU A 571 11.64 -7.57 -34.38
CA LEU A 571 12.66 -8.61 -34.18
C LEU A 571 13.89 -8.38 -35.07
N GLY A 572 13.68 -7.99 -36.33
CA GLY A 572 14.76 -7.63 -37.26
C GLY A 572 15.53 -6.39 -36.81
N ALA A 573 14.83 -5.34 -36.39
CA ALA A 573 15.44 -4.12 -35.87
C ALA A 573 16.24 -4.38 -34.59
N LEU A 574 15.71 -5.17 -33.66
CA LEU A 574 16.39 -5.55 -32.41
C LEU A 574 17.64 -6.41 -32.65
N ALA A 575 17.77 -7.08 -33.80
CA ALA A 575 18.99 -7.79 -34.18
C ALA A 575 20.15 -6.83 -34.50
N ALA A 576 19.85 -5.59 -34.88
CA ALA A 576 20.83 -4.53 -35.15
C ALA A 576 21.22 -3.71 -33.91
N ALA A 577 20.78 -4.12 -32.71
CA ALA A 577 21.14 -3.43 -31.48
C ALA A 577 22.67 -3.41 -31.28
N PRO A 578 23.26 -2.26 -30.88
CA PRO A 578 24.71 -2.10 -30.73
C PRO A 578 25.38 -3.16 -29.86
N THR A 579 24.74 -3.55 -28.76
CA THR A 579 25.23 -4.57 -27.82
C THR A 579 24.09 -5.43 -27.30
N PRO A 580 24.33 -6.69 -26.89
CA PRO A 580 23.34 -7.48 -26.18
C PRO A 580 23.03 -6.85 -24.81
N SER A 581 21.75 -6.69 -24.47
CA SER A 581 21.34 -6.16 -23.17
C SER A 581 20.10 -6.86 -22.62
N VAL A 582 19.73 -6.58 -21.36
CA VAL A 582 18.50 -7.13 -20.76
C VAL A 582 17.29 -6.54 -21.48
N GLU A 583 17.27 -5.23 -21.73
CA GLU A 583 16.16 -4.55 -22.38
C GLU A 583 15.85 -5.07 -23.78
N THR A 584 16.90 -5.27 -24.59
CA THR A 584 16.75 -5.83 -25.94
C THR A 584 16.19 -7.24 -25.90
N ARG A 585 16.58 -8.07 -24.93
CA ARG A 585 16.02 -9.42 -24.73
C ARG A 585 14.57 -9.39 -24.27
N LEU A 586 14.22 -8.55 -23.30
CA LEU A 586 12.83 -8.38 -22.84
C LEU A 586 11.91 -7.89 -23.98
N ARG A 587 12.40 -6.96 -24.81
CA ARG A 587 11.66 -6.49 -25.98
C ARG A 587 11.46 -7.58 -27.03
N ARG A 588 12.46 -8.44 -27.26
CA ARG A 588 12.33 -9.62 -28.14
C ARG A 588 11.32 -10.64 -27.59
N VAL A 589 11.34 -10.91 -26.28
CA VAL A 589 10.36 -11.78 -25.61
C VAL A 589 8.94 -11.34 -25.94
N ARG A 590 8.63 -10.06 -25.80
CA ARG A 590 7.30 -9.53 -26.15
C ARG A 590 6.99 -9.72 -27.65
N ALA A 591 7.92 -9.39 -28.53
CA ALA A 591 7.72 -9.52 -29.98
C ALA A 591 7.51 -10.98 -30.41
N TRP A 592 8.22 -11.94 -29.81
CA TRP A 592 7.99 -13.37 -30.04
C TRP A 592 6.60 -13.82 -29.58
N LEU A 593 6.16 -13.38 -28.39
CA LEU A 593 4.79 -13.67 -27.92
C LEU A 593 3.72 -13.10 -28.86
N GLU A 594 3.92 -11.89 -29.39
CA GLU A 594 3.01 -11.27 -30.36
C GLU A 594 2.97 -12.02 -31.72
N ASN A 595 4.09 -12.64 -32.13
CA ASN A 595 4.17 -13.48 -33.33
C ASN A 595 3.74 -14.94 -33.09
N GLY A 596 3.37 -15.32 -31.86
CA GLY A 596 2.96 -16.68 -31.51
C GLY A 596 4.12 -17.66 -31.23
N ASP A 597 5.36 -17.17 -31.13
CA ASP A 597 6.54 -17.97 -30.78
C ASP A 597 6.76 -17.99 -29.25
N ALA A 598 5.83 -18.62 -28.54
CA ALA A 598 5.89 -18.70 -27.08
C ALA A 598 7.05 -19.57 -26.57
N ALA A 599 7.53 -20.52 -27.37
CA ALA A 599 8.61 -21.42 -26.98
C ALA A 599 9.95 -20.68 -26.83
N THR A 600 10.34 -19.89 -27.83
CA THR A 600 11.58 -19.09 -27.77
C THR A 600 11.49 -17.98 -26.73
N ALA A 601 10.32 -17.38 -26.56
CA ALA A 601 10.07 -16.41 -25.49
C ALA A 601 10.29 -17.03 -24.10
N HIS A 602 9.74 -18.22 -23.85
CA HIS A 602 9.89 -18.91 -22.56
C HIS A 602 11.34 -19.32 -22.28
N GLU A 603 12.05 -19.88 -23.26
CA GLU A 603 13.46 -20.26 -23.11
C GLU A 603 14.33 -19.03 -22.76
N THR A 604 14.08 -17.90 -23.42
CA THR A 604 14.80 -16.66 -23.14
C THR A 604 14.51 -16.14 -21.73
N LEU A 605 13.25 -16.22 -21.27
CA LEU A 605 12.87 -15.82 -19.93
C LEU A 605 13.53 -16.67 -18.85
N LEU A 606 13.62 -17.99 -19.03
CA LEU A 606 14.31 -18.87 -18.08
C LEU A 606 15.79 -18.51 -17.93
N ARG A 607 16.49 -18.23 -19.05
CA ARG A 607 17.89 -17.77 -18.99
C ARG A 607 18.02 -16.41 -18.30
N LEU A 608 17.10 -15.49 -18.56
CA LEU A 608 17.08 -14.19 -17.89
C LEU A 608 16.83 -14.34 -16.38
N GLU A 609 15.96 -15.25 -15.96
CA GLU A 609 15.68 -15.55 -14.56
C GLU A 609 16.92 -16.11 -13.84
N ASP A 610 17.69 -16.99 -14.50
CA ASP A 610 18.95 -17.51 -13.97
C ASP A 610 20.05 -16.43 -13.88
N GLU A 611 20.13 -15.54 -14.86
CA GLU A 611 21.14 -14.46 -14.91
C GLU A 611 20.80 -13.27 -13.98
N ARG A 612 19.51 -12.95 -13.83
CA ARG A 612 18.99 -11.75 -13.15
C ARG A 612 17.75 -12.11 -12.30
N PRO A 613 17.92 -12.91 -11.23
CA PRO A 613 16.79 -13.37 -10.42
C PRO A 613 16.03 -12.25 -9.69
N ASP A 614 16.65 -11.09 -9.51
CA ASP A 614 16.05 -9.94 -8.82
C ASP A 614 15.32 -8.95 -9.75
N ASP A 615 15.36 -9.16 -11.07
CA ASP A 615 14.70 -8.27 -12.04
C ASP A 615 13.21 -8.63 -12.17
N TRP A 616 12.37 -7.81 -11.54
CA TRP A 616 10.92 -8.01 -11.53
C TRP A 616 10.27 -8.00 -12.91
N ARG A 617 10.90 -7.40 -13.92
CA ARG A 617 10.35 -7.36 -15.28
C ARG A 617 10.35 -8.74 -15.89
N VAL A 618 11.32 -9.59 -15.53
CA VAL A 618 11.34 -11.01 -15.93
C VAL A 618 10.10 -11.71 -15.36
N VAL A 619 9.75 -11.46 -14.10
CA VAL A 619 8.53 -11.99 -13.46
C VAL A 619 7.27 -11.46 -14.14
N TRP A 620 7.22 -10.18 -14.47
CA TRP A 620 6.11 -9.59 -15.24
C TRP A 620 5.91 -10.30 -16.58
N TYR A 621 6.97 -10.42 -17.39
CA TYR A 621 6.90 -11.08 -18.69
C TYR A 621 6.66 -12.59 -18.59
N ARG A 622 7.08 -13.24 -17.51
CA ARG A 622 6.67 -14.62 -17.20
C ARG A 622 5.15 -14.71 -16.99
N GLY A 623 4.55 -13.76 -16.28
CA GLY A 623 3.10 -13.69 -16.12
C GLY A 623 2.38 -13.48 -17.46
N VAL A 624 2.89 -12.58 -18.30
CA VAL A 624 2.34 -12.35 -19.65
C VAL A 624 2.46 -13.62 -20.52
N ALA A 625 3.64 -14.25 -20.55
CA ALA A 625 3.85 -15.48 -21.31
C ALA A 625 2.93 -16.61 -20.83
N ALA A 626 2.75 -16.75 -19.52
CA ALA A 626 1.88 -17.75 -18.90
C ALA A 626 0.40 -17.55 -19.32
N LEU A 627 -0.12 -16.31 -19.34
CA LEU A 627 -1.47 -16.05 -19.86
C LEU A 627 -1.61 -16.37 -21.36
N VAL A 628 -0.58 -16.08 -22.16
CA VAL A 628 -0.58 -16.37 -23.60
C VAL A 628 -0.58 -17.88 -23.86
N THR A 629 0.14 -18.66 -23.05
CA THR A 629 0.22 -20.13 -23.19
C THR A 629 -0.90 -20.89 -22.47
N GLY A 630 -1.70 -20.21 -21.65
CA GLY A 630 -2.83 -20.79 -20.91
C GLY A 630 -2.50 -21.28 -19.49
N ASP A 631 -1.31 -20.99 -18.96
CA ASP A 631 -0.95 -21.21 -17.55
C ASP A 631 -1.48 -20.05 -16.67
N GLN A 632 -2.78 -20.11 -16.39
CA GLN A 632 -3.50 -19.06 -15.66
C GLN A 632 -3.06 -18.96 -14.20
N GLU A 633 -2.72 -20.09 -13.57
CA GLU A 633 -2.26 -20.14 -12.18
C GLU A 633 -0.87 -19.55 -12.03
N GLY A 634 0.06 -19.94 -12.92
CA GLY A 634 1.41 -19.37 -12.96
C GLY A 634 1.39 -17.87 -13.24
N ALA A 635 0.49 -17.41 -14.11
CA ALA A 635 0.28 -15.99 -14.35
C ALA A 635 -0.20 -15.22 -13.11
N ALA A 636 -1.23 -15.74 -12.42
CA ALA A 636 -1.75 -15.13 -11.21
C ALA A 636 -0.68 -14.98 -10.13
N LEU A 637 0.15 -16.01 -9.92
CA LEU A 637 1.26 -15.98 -8.97
C LEU A 637 2.33 -14.95 -9.35
N ALA A 638 2.67 -14.84 -10.64
CA ALA A 638 3.63 -13.86 -11.11
C ALA A 638 3.14 -12.42 -10.87
N PHE A 639 1.89 -12.11 -11.25
CA PHE A 639 1.34 -10.77 -11.06
C PHE A 639 1.06 -10.43 -9.59
N ASP A 640 0.72 -11.41 -8.75
CA ASP A 640 0.56 -11.21 -7.29
C ASP A 640 1.91 -10.84 -6.65
N ALA A 641 3.02 -11.44 -7.10
CA ALA A 641 4.36 -11.05 -6.66
C ALA A 641 4.73 -9.62 -7.09
N ILE A 642 4.31 -9.19 -8.30
CA ILE A 642 4.48 -7.80 -8.74
C ILE A 642 3.61 -6.85 -7.92
N TYR A 643 2.40 -7.25 -7.52
CA TYR A 643 1.56 -6.43 -6.65
C TYR A 643 2.13 -6.31 -5.23
N ASP A 644 2.70 -7.40 -4.68
CA ASP A 644 3.44 -7.37 -3.42
C ASP A 644 4.65 -6.43 -3.48
N ALA A 645 5.36 -6.40 -4.61
CA ALA A 645 6.45 -5.47 -4.83
C ALA A 645 5.92 -4.04 -4.98
N PHE A 646 4.96 -3.78 -5.87
CA PHE A 646 4.53 -2.44 -6.23
C PHE A 646 3.06 -2.22 -5.89
N PRO A 647 2.72 -2.05 -4.60
CA PRO A 647 1.34 -1.95 -4.14
C PRO A 647 0.63 -0.68 -4.63
N GLY A 648 1.37 0.37 -5.01
CA GLY A 648 0.80 1.61 -5.54
C GLY A 648 0.43 1.52 -7.03
N GLU A 649 0.83 0.47 -7.74
CA GLU A 649 0.70 0.39 -9.20
C GLU A 649 -0.66 -0.19 -9.65
N PRO A 650 -1.33 0.42 -10.65
CA PRO A 650 -2.57 -0.12 -11.22
C PRO A 650 -2.34 -1.30 -12.18
N ALA A 651 -1.18 -1.34 -12.86
CA ALA A 651 -0.85 -2.38 -13.84
C ALA A 651 -0.93 -3.82 -13.30
N PRO A 652 -0.32 -4.19 -12.16
CA PRO A 652 -0.46 -5.53 -11.60
C PRO A 652 -1.89 -5.86 -11.15
N LYS A 653 -2.66 -4.87 -10.68
CA LYS A 653 -4.07 -5.06 -10.32
C LYS A 653 -4.93 -5.35 -11.54
N LEU A 654 -4.69 -4.67 -12.65
CA LEU A 654 -5.36 -4.95 -13.92
C LEU A 654 -5.05 -6.37 -14.40
N ALA A 655 -3.78 -6.78 -14.34
CA ALA A 655 -3.35 -8.12 -14.71
C ALA A 655 -3.98 -9.20 -13.80
N LEU A 656 -4.07 -8.95 -12.50
CA LEU A 656 -4.77 -9.84 -11.55
C LEU A 656 -6.29 -9.90 -11.80
N GLY A 657 -6.92 -8.79 -12.19
CA GLY A 657 -8.31 -8.77 -12.64
C GLY A 657 -8.54 -9.68 -13.85
N LEU A 658 -7.63 -9.63 -14.82
CA LEU A 658 -7.64 -10.52 -15.98
C LEU A 658 -7.45 -11.99 -15.58
N CYS A 659 -6.45 -12.30 -14.74
CA CYS A 659 -6.22 -13.66 -14.24
C CYS A 659 -7.46 -14.20 -13.50
N ALA A 660 -8.05 -13.40 -12.62
CA ALA A 660 -9.24 -13.77 -11.86
C ALA A 660 -10.45 -14.01 -12.78
N GLU A 661 -10.66 -13.18 -13.81
CA GLU A 661 -11.73 -13.36 -14.79
C GLU A 661 -11.57 -14.69 -15.54
N VAL A 662 -10.35 -14.97 -15.99
CA VAL A 662 -10.04 -16.18 -16.75
C VAL A 662 -10.12 -17.46 -15.88
N LEU A 663 -9.77 -17.36 -14.59
CA LEU A 663 -9.93 -18.43 -13.60
C LEU A 663 -11.38 -18.62 -13.12
N GLY A 664 -12.33 -17.79 -13.57
CA GLY A 664 -13.73 -17.84 -13.14
C GLY A 664 -13.98 -17.28 -11.74
N GLN A 665 -13.00 -16.60 -11.13
CA GLN A 665 -13.13 -15.92 -9.84
C GLN A 665 -13.75 -14.53 -10.01
N LEU A 666 -15.02 -14.50 -10.43
CA LEU A 666 -15.70 -13.29 -10.88
C LEU A 666 -15.75 -12.19 -9.80
N ASP A 667 -15.96 -12.52 -8.52
CA ASP A 667 -15.98 -11.51 -7.46
C ASP A 667 -14.63 -10.80 -7.31
N ASN A 668 -13.53 -11.55 -7.37
CA ASN A 668 -12.17 -11.00 -7.29
C ASN A 668 -11.84 -10.16 -8.52
N ALA A 669 -12.24 -10.63 -9.71
CA ALA A 669 -12.07 -9.89 -10.95
C ALA A 669 -12.80 -8.53 -10.88
N ALA A 670 -14.04 -8.52 -10.38
CA ALA A 670 -14.81 -7.29 -10.19
C ALA A 670 -14.15 -6.34 -9.18
N GLU A 671 -13.60 -6.85 -8.07
CA GLU A 671 -12.86 -6.04 -7.09
C GLU A 671 -11.64 -5.36 -7.74
N TYR A 672 -10.78 -6.10 -8.44
CA TYR A 672 -9.58 -5.54 -9.08
C TYR A 672 -9.91 -4.56 -10.19
N TYR A 673 -10.82 -4.90 -11.10
CA TYR A 673 -11.22 -4.00 -12.18
C TYR A 673 -11.86 -2.72 -11.65
N ARG A 674 -12.69 -2.81 -10.59
CA ARG A 674 -13.30 -1.64 -9.95
C ARG A 674 -12.24 -0.76 -9.29
N LEU A 675 -11.27 -1.34 -8.61
CA LEU A 675 -10.18 -0.61 -7.97
C LEU A 675 -9.37 0.19 -9.00
N VAL A 676 -8.96 -0.47 -10.09
CA VAL A 676 -8.22 0.18 -11.19
C VAL A 676 -9.06 1.29 -11.84
N TRP A 677 -10.30 0.98 -12.23
CA TRP A 677 -11.17 1.94 -12.93
C TRP A 677 -11.55 3.16 -12.09
N SER A 678 -11.82 2.95 -10.80
CA SER A 678 -12.16 4.05 -9.88
C SER A 678 -10.97 4.95 -9.58
N THR A 679 -9.74 4.43 -9.65
CA THR A 679 -8.52 5.18 -9.39
C THR A 679 -8.05 5.93 -10.63
N ASP A 680 -7.97 5.25 -11.78
CA ASP A 680 -7.46 5.80 -13.03
C ASP A 680 -8.31 5.36 -14.25
N PRO A 681 -9.23 6.21 -14.71
CA PRO A 681 -10.08 5.99 -15.88
C PRO A 681 -9.35 5.98 -17.23
N SER A 682 -8.02 6.11 -17.26
CA SER A 682 -7.24 5.85 -18.48
C SER A 682 -7.13 4.35 -18.80
N TYR A 683 -7.30 3.47 -17.79
CA TYR A 683 -7.32 2.02 -17.96
C TYR A 683 -8.69 1.51 -18.40
N VAL A 684 -9.03 1.78 -19.66
CA VAL A 684 -10.36 1.47 -20.22
C VAL A 684 -10.64 -0.03 -20.26
N SER A 685 -9.63 -0.89 -20.37
CA SER A 685 -9.83 -2.35 -20.22
C SER A 685 -10.44 -2.73 -18.88
N ALA A 686 -10.19 -1.98 -17.80
CA ALA A 686 -10.80 -2.23 -16.50
C ALA A 686 -12.31 -1.97 -16.53
N ALA A 687 -12.79 -0.92 -17.23
CA ALA A 687 -14.22 -0.66 -17.38
C ALA A 687 -14.93 -1.79 -18.13
N PHE A 688 -14.38 -2.23 -19.27
CA PHE A 688 -14.96 -3.33 -20.04
C PHE A 688 -14.88 -4.67 -19.28
N GLY A 689 -13.77 -4.93 -18.57
CA GLY A 689 -13.62 -6.10 -17.71
C GLY A 689 -14.63 -6.14 -16.57
N LEU A 690 -14.78 -5.04 -15.84
CA LEU A 690 -15.79 -4.92 -14.79
C LEU A 690 -17.20 -5.13 -15.36
N ALA A 691 -17.53 -4.52 -16.49
CA ALA A 691 -18.83 -4.69 -17.12
C ALA A 691 -19.10 -6.14 -17.55
N ARG A 692 -18.10 -6.86 -18.10
CA ARG A 692 -18.24 -8.29 -18.46
C ARG A 692 -18.53 -9.13 -17.23
N VAL A 693 -17.74 -8.94 -16.18
CA VAL A 693 -17.86 -9.70 -14.94
C VAL A 693 -19.21 -9.44 -14.27
N GLN A 694 -19.65 -8.18 -14.20
CA GLN A 694 -20.97 -7.79 -13.69
C GLN A 694 -22.10 -8.43 -14.51
N LEU A 695 -22.01 -8.45 -15.84
CA LEU A 695 -23.00 -9.13 -16.68
C LEU A 695 -23.01 -10.64 -16.46
N ALA A 696 -21.84 -11.25 -16.24
CA ALA A 696 -21.71 -12.68 -15.96
C ALA A 696 -22.29 -13.07 -14.59
N THR A 697 -22.22 -12.18 -13.59
CA THR A 697 -22.82 -12.38 -12.26
C THR A 697 -24.29 -11.93 -12.18
N GLY A 698 -24.83 -11.33 -13.25
CA GLY A 698 -26.23 -10.86 -13.33
C GLY A 698 -26.46 -9.40 -12.87
N ASP A 699 -25.42 -8.67 -12.50
CA ASP A 699 -25.46 -7.23 -12.18
C ASP A 699 -25.49 -6.37 -13.46
N ARG A 700 -26.61 -6.46 -14.18
CA ARG A 700 -26.83 -5.70 -15.43
C ARG A 700 -26.82 -4.19 -15.21
N ARG A 701 -27.40 -3.70 -14.11
CA ARG A 701 -27.47 -2.27 -13.81
C ARG A 701 -26.08 -1.70 -13.52
N GLY A 702 -25.28 -2.41 -12.72
CA GLY A 702 -23.90 -2.03 -12.47
C GLY A 702 -23.07 -2.04 -13.75
N ALA A 703 -23.23 -3.04 -14.63
CA ALA A 703 -22.53 -3.09 -15.91
C ALA A 703 -22.86 -1.89 -16.81
N VAL A 704 -24.14 -1.52 -16.91
CA VAL A 704 -24.56 -0.32 -17.65
C VAL A 704 -23.93 0.92 -17.03
N GLY A 705 -24.00 1.11 -15.71
CA GLY A 705 -23.40 2.24 -15.02
C GLY A 705 -21.88 2.34 -15.25
N THR A 706 -21.16 1.22 -15.21
CA THR A 706 -19.72 1.15 -15.50
C THR A 706 -19.43 1.59 -16.94
N LEU A 707 -20.12 1.04 -17.93
CA LEU A 707 -19.94 1.41 -19.33
C LEU A 707 -20.29 2.87 -19.60
N GLU A 708 -21.31 3.38 -18.89
CA GLU A 708 -21.73 4.77 -18.98
C GLU A 708 -20.82 5.75 -18.25
N SER A 709 -19.92 5.26 -17.39
CA SER A 709 -18.90 6.09 -16.75
C SER A 709 -17.69 6.37 -17.65
N VAL A 710 -17.56 5.67 -18.79
CA VAL A 710 -16.50 5.93 -19.77
C VAL A 710 -16.67 7.36 -20.33
N PRO A 711 -15.65 8.22 -20.24
CA PRO A 711 -15.75 9.62 -20.61
C PRO A 711 -15.84 9.82 -22.13
N GLU A 712 -16.48 10.90 -22.55
CA GLU A 712 -16.66 11.28 -23.97
C GLU A 712 -15.33 11.49 -24.71
N SER A 713 -14.28 11.87 -23.98
CA SER A 713 -12.92 12.02 -24.52
C SER A 713 -12.23 10.69 -24.87
N SER A 714 -12.78 9.56 -24.43
CA SER A 714 -12.21 8.23 -24.73
C SER A 714 -12.52 7.81 -26.17
N ILE A 715 -11.51 7.29 -26.88
CA ILE A 715 -11.70 6.67 -28.20
C ILE A 715 -12.67 5.47 -28.16
N HIS A 716 -12.90 4.90 -26.98
CA HIS A 716 -13.79 3.76 -26.77
C HIS A 716 -15.19 4.17 -26.27
N PHE A 717 -15.48 5.46 -26.17
CA PHE A 717 -16.78 5.97 -25.72
C PHE A 717 -17.94 5.37 -26.51
N VAL A 718 -17.89 5.43 -27.85
CA VAL A 718 -18.94 4.88 -28.71
C VAL A 718 -19.12 3.38 -28.47
N ALA A 719 -18.03 2.63 -28.36
CA ALA A 719 -18.09 1.19 -28.10
C ALA A 719 -18.72 0.88 -26.73
N ALA A 720 -18.37 1.65 -25.69
CA ALA A 720 -18.95 1.51 -24.35
C ALA A 720 -20.45 1.81 -24.35
N ARG A 721 -20.89 2.88 -25.03
CA ARG A 721 -22.31 3.22 -25.16
C ARG A 721 -23.09 2.17 -25.96
N VAL A 722 -22.52 1.63 -27.02
CA VAL A 722 -23.14 0.52 -27.78
C VAL A 722 -23.27 -0.73 -26.90
N ALA A 723 -22.25 -1.06 -26.11
CA ALA A 723 -22.31 -2.15 -25.15
C ALA A 723 -23.37 -1.88 -24.06
N ALA A 724 -23.51 -0.66 -23.54
CA ALA A 724 -24.52 -0.30 -22.55
C ALA A 724 -25.95 -0.46 -23.09
N VAL A 725 -26.21 -0.01 -24.33
CA VAL A 725 -27.49 -0.25 -25.02
C VAL A 725 -27.80 -1.74 -25.08
N ARG A 726 -26.85 -2.55 -25.54
CA ARG A 726 -27.04 -4.00 -25.63
C ARG A 726 -27.21 -4.67 -24.28
N ALA A 727 -26.51 -4.21 -23.24
CA ALA A 727 -26.67 -4.68 -21.88
C ALA A 727 -28.10 -4.43 -21.35
N ARG A 728 -28.69 -3.25 -21.61
CA ARG A 728 -30.08 -2.94 -21.24
C ARG A 728 -31.10 -3.89 -21.87
N LEU A 729 -30.88 -4.29 -23.12
CA LEU A 729 -31.83 -5.10 -23.89
C LEU A 729 -31.82 -6.60 -23.53
N ARG A 730 -30.84 -7.10 -22.77
CA ARG A 730 -30.70 -8.54 -22.46
C ARG A 730 -31.53 -8.99 -21.25
N GLN A 731 -31.86 -10.29 -21.23
CA GLN A 731 -32.49 -11.03 -20.12
C GLN A 731 -33.92 -10.63 -19.70
N HIS A 732 -34.66 -9.87 -20.51
CA HIS A 732 -36.06 -9.50 -20.21
C HIS A 732 -37.14 -10.43 -20.78
N THR A 733 -36.76 -11.57 -21.35
CA THR A 733 -37.68 -12.50 -22.03
C THR A 733 -38.56 -13.36 -21.11
N GLU A 734 -38.38 -13.31 -19.78
CA GLU A 734 -39.10 -14.18 -18.83
C GLU A 734 -40.13 -13.47 -17.94
N VAL A 735 -40.07 -12.14 -17.75
CA VAL A 735 -41.10 -11.39 -17.00
C VAL A 735 -41.60 -10.20 -17.83
N ALA A 736 -42.43 -10.53 -18.81
CA ALA A 736 -43.19 -9.56 -19.57
C ALA A 736 -44.21 -8.84 -18.68
N GLY A 737 -43.90 -7.60 -18.29
CA GLY A 737 -44.84 -6.74 -17.54
C GLY A 737 -44.21 -5.75 -16.57
N ALA A 738 -42.90 -5.83 -16.30
CA ALA A 738 -42.27 -4.96 -15.30
C ALA A 738 -41.96 -3.53 -15.85
N VAL A 739 -42.44 -2.49 -15.16
CA VAL A 739 -42.17 -1.05 -15.43
C VAL A 739 -40.68 -0.73 -15.67
N PRO A 740 -39.70 -1.33 -14.94
CA PRO A 740 -38.28 -1.03 -15.14
C PRO A 740 -37.74 -1.30 -16.55
N PHE A 741 -38.37 -2.19 -17.33
CA PHE A 741 -37.89 -2.48 -18.68
C PHE A 741 -38.28 -1.40 -19.69
N LEU A 742 -39.40 -0.70 -19.47
CA LEU A 742 -39.77 0.42 -20.31
C LEU A 742 -38.78 1.59 -20.16
N ASP A 743 -38.31 1.84 -18.95
CA ASP A 743 -37.27 2.84 -18.68
C ASP A 743 -35.97 2.45 -19.39
N ASP A 744 -35.58 1.16 -19.33
CA ASP A 744 -34.42 0.62 -20.05
C ASP A 744 -34.56 0.77 -21.58
N LEU A 745 -35.74 0.51 -22.15
CA LEU A 745 -36.03 0.69 -23.59
C LEU A 745 -35.97 2.16 -24.00
N THR A 746 -36.53 3.05 -23.18
CA THR A 746 -36.54 4.49 -23.45
C THR A 746 -35.13 5.06 -23.36
N ALA A 747 -34.36 4.66 -22.34
CA ALA A 747 -32.97 5.05 -22.19
C ALA A 747 -32.09 4.49 -23.32
N ALA A 748 -32.31 3.24 -23.75
CA ALA A 748 -31.62 2.65 -24.90
C ALA A 748 -31.92 3.40 -26.20
N ALA A 749 -33.18 3.76 -26.47
CA ALA A 749 -33.56 4.55 -27.63
C ALA A 749 -32.90 5.95 -27.62
N GLY A 750 -33.00 6.67 -26.51
CA GLY A 750 -32.37 8.00 -26.37
C GLY A 750 -30.85 7.95 -26.56
N GLN A 751 -30.20 6.88 -26.11
CA GLN A 751 -28.76 6.69 -26.30
C GLN A 751 -28.37 6.38 -27.74
N VAL A 752 -29.17 5.61 -28.48
CA VAL A 752 -28.97 5.39 -29.92
C VAL A 752 -29.12 6.71 -30.70
N GLU A 753 -30.07 7.56 -30.32
CA GLU A 753 -30.24 8.89 -30.92
C GLU A 753 -29.06 9.82 -30.60
N ALA A 754 -28.61 9.85 -29.35
CA ALA A 754 -27.46 10.67 -28.93
C ALA A 754 -26.16 10.29 -29.65
N LEU A 755 -25.94 9.00 -29.93
CA LEU A 755 -24.74 8.51 -30.61
C LEU A 755 -24.60 9.00 -32.06
N ASP A 756 -25.65 9.54 -32.67
CA ASP A 756 -25.58 10.15 -34.00
C ASP A 756 -24.63 11.35 -34.04
N ALA A 757 -24.63 12.15 -32.97
CA ALA A 757 -23.72 13.29 -32.82
C ALA A 757 -22.25 12.88 -32.68
N TYR A 758 -21.98 11.62 -32.31
CA TYR A 758 -20.64 11.08 -32.08
C TYR A 758 -20.14 10.20 -33.24
N GLY A 759 -20.73 10.36 -34.43
CA GLY A 759 -20.25 9.73 -35.66
C GLY A 759 -20.49 8.21 -35.70
N LEU A 760 -21.53 7.72 -35.05
CA LEU A 760 -21.92 6.31 -35.16
C LEU A 760 -22.24 5.97 -36.61
N ASP A 761 -21.60 4.92 -37.13
CA ASP A 761 -21.83 4.44 -38.49
C ASP A 761 -23.33 4.19 -38.76
N PRO A 762 -23.88 4.66 -39.91
CA PRO A 762 -25.31 4.54 -40.20
C PRO A 762 -25.82 3.10 -40.19
N ALA A 763 -25.02 2.11 -40.60
CA ALA A 763 -25.44 0.72 -40.55
C ALA A 763 -25.46 0.20 -39.11
N ARG A 764 -24.47 0.55 -38.28
CA ARG A 764 -24.49 0.22 -36.84
C ARG A 764 -25.66 0.87 -36.10
N ARG A 765 -26.01 2.12 -36.44
CA ARG A 765 -27.19 2.81 -35.89
C ARG A 765 -28.47 2.07 -36.19
N GLU A 766 -28.68 1.67 -37.45
CA GLU A 766 -29.90 0.96 -37.85
C GLU A 766 -29.95 -0.46 -37.28
N GLN A 767 -28.80 -1.11 -37.09
CA GLN A 767 -28.73 -2.39 -36.36
C GLN A 767 -29.20 -2.24 -34.91
N LEU A 768 -28.68 -1.25 -34.18
CA LEU A 768 -29.10 -0.99 -32.79
C LEU A 768 -30.55 -0.55 -32.70
N SER A 769 -31.02 0.25 -33.65
CA SER A 769 -32.42 0.65 -33.75
C SER A 769 -33.33 -0.56 -33.93
N ALA A 770 -32.95 -1.50 -34.80
CA ALA A 770 -33.68 -2.75 -34.97
C ALA A 770 -33.65 -3.63 -33.71
N GLU A 771 -32.53 -3.70 -32.99
CA GLU A 771 -32.43 -4.41 -31.70
C GLU A 771 -33.40 -3.81 -30.65
N VAL A 772 -33.40 -2.48 -30.48
CA VAL A 772 -34.29 -1.78 -29.53
C VAL A 772 -35.77 -1.95 -29.90
N LEU A 773 -36.12 -1.73 -31.17
CA LEU A 773 -37.50 -1.86 -31.66
C LEU A 773 -38.01 -3.29 -31.59
N GLY A 774 -37.14 -4.28 -31.84
CA GLY A 774 -37.45 -5.70 -31.72
C GLY A 774 -37.80 -6.10 -30.28
N CYS A 775 -36.97 -5.67 -29.32
CA CYS A 775 -37.23 -5.87 -27.90
C CYS A 775 -38.50 -5.14 -27.43
N ALA A 776 -38.72 -3.91 -27.90
CA ALA A 776 -39.95 -3.17 -27.61
C ALA A 776 -41.19 -3.89 -28.17
N LEU A 777 -41.11 -4.47 -29.37
CA LEU A 777 -42.20 -5.22 -29.97
C LEU A 777 -42.52 -6.48 -29.16
N ASP A 778 -41.51 -7.24 -28.75
CA ASP A 778 -41.70 -8.42 -27.89
C ASP A 778 -42.31 -8.04 -26.52
N TRP A 779 -41.95 -6.88 -25.96
CA TRP A 779 -42.54 -6.36 -24.73
C TRP A 779 -44.02 -5.98 -24.91
N VAL A 780 -44.37 -5.30 -26.00
CA VAL A 780 -45.78 -4.98 -26.35
C VAL A 780 -46.59 -6.25 -26.56
N LEU A 781 -46.07 -7.20 -27.34
CA LEU A 781 -46.74 -8.48 -27.64
C LEU A 781 -46.98 -9.33 -26.38
N SER A 782 -46.16 -9.14 -25.36
CA SER A 782 -46.28 -9.86 -24.10
C SER A 782 -47.15 -9.14 -23.06
N GLY A 783 -47.89 -8.09 -23.45
CA GLY A 783 -48.86 -7.39 -22.60
C GLY A 783 -48.30 -6.23 -21.78
N GLY A 784 -47.05 -5.80 -22.03
CA GLY A 784 -46.38 -4.73 -21.28
C GLY A 784 -47.10 -3.36 -21.33
N GLN A 785 -47.95 -3.12 -22.32
CA GLN A 785 -48.73 -1.87 -22.41
C GLN A 785 -49.68 -1.65 -21.23
N GLY A 786 -50.18 -2.71 -20.60
CA GLY A 786 -51.10 -2.62 -19.47
C GLY A 786 -50.46 -2.18 -18.14
N SER A 787 -49.13 -2.26 -18.02
CA SER A 787 -48.39 -1.86 -16.82
C SER A 787 -47.74 -0.47 -16.92
N ALA A 788 -47.87 0.18 -18.08
CA ALA A 788 -47.31 1.48 -18.36
C ALA A 788 -48.26 2.62 -17.93
N PRO A 789 -47.77 3.68 -17.22
CA PRO A 789 -48.62 4.81 -16.87
C PRO A 789 -49.11 5.54 -18.14
N PRO A 790 -50.36 6.05 -18.17
CA PRO A 790 -50.90 6.72 -19.35
C PRO A 790 -50.09 7.99 -19.68
N ALA A 791 -49.71 8.13 -20.96
CA ALA A 791 -48.95 9.27 -21.46
C ALA A 791 -49.82 10.09 -22.45
N PRO A 792 -50.07 11.38 -22.19
CA PRO A 792 -50.81 12.24 -23.14
C PRO A 792 -49.98 12.42 -24.41
N GLY A 793 -50.54 12.01 -25.56
CA GLY A 793 -49.87 12.07 -26.87
C GLY A 793 -49.29 10.75 -27.40
N GLY A 794 -49.36 9.66 -26.62
CA GLY A 794 -48.75 8.37 -26.98
C GLY A 794 -47.23 8.37 -26.79
N ARG A 795 -46.65 7.21 -26.49
CA ARG A 795 -45.19 7.06 -26.40
C ARG A 795 -44.61 6.72 -27.76
N ALA A 796 -43.45 7.26 -28.08
CA ALA A 796 -42.68 6.91 -29.27
C ALA A 796 -41.26 6.49 -28.90
N LEU A 797 -40.70 5.52 -29.60
CA LEU A 797 -39.31 5.11 -29.54
C LEU A 797 -38.71 5.19 -30.94
N LEU A 798 -37.59 5.91 -31.09
CA LEU A 798 -36.88 6.05 -32.38
C LEU A 798 -37.81 6.52 -33.52
N GLY A 799 -38.69 7.47 -33.22
CA GLY A 799 -39.69 8.01 -34.16
C GLY A 799 -40.85 7.07 -34.52
N SER A 800 -40.99 5.93 -33.84
CA SER A 800 -42.07 4.95 -34.04
C SER A 800 -43.00 4.92 -32.82
N GLY A 801 -44.32 4.87 -33.02
CA GLY A 801 -45.27 4.70 -31.92
C GLY A 801 -45.00 3.42 -31.12
N LEU A 802 -45.16 3.46 -29.80
CA LEU A 802 -45.00 2.32 -28.88
C LEU A 802 -46.24 1.41 -28.90
N ASP A 803 -46.64 1.03 -30.10
CA ASP A 803 -47.72 0.09 -30.40
C ASP A 803 -47.23 -0.95 -31.42
N GLU A 804 -47.91 -2.10 -31.49
CA GLU A 804 -47.50 -3.20 -32.37
C GLU A 804 -47.33 -2.74 -33.83
N ARG A 805 -48.22 -1.85 -34.29
CA ARG A 805 -48.20 -1.32 -35.66
C ARG A 805 -47.02 -0.37 -35.88
N GLY A 806 -46.79 0.60 -34.99
CA GLY A 806 -45.69 1.55 -35.08
C GLY A 806 -44.33 0.88 -35.03
N LEU A 807 -44.11 -0.03 -34.07
CA LEU A 807 -42.85 -0.75 -33.91
C LEU A 807 -42.52 -1.64 -35.12
N ARG A 808 -43.52 -2.29 -35.72
CA ARG A 808 -43.37 -3.06 -36.96
C ARG A 808 -42.96 -2.19 -38.15
N PHE A 809 -43.58 -1.02 -38.33
CA PHE A 809 -43.17 -0.06 -39.35
C PHE A 809 -41.74 0.44 -39.12
N GLY A 810 -41.37 0.70 -37.86
CA GLY A 810 -40.00 1.04 -37.47
C GLY A 810 -38.99 -0.04 -37.87
N LEU A 811 -39.26 -1.30 -37.52
CA LEU A 811 -38.42 -2.45 -37.89
C LEU A 811 -38.30 -2.63 -39.41
N GLU A 812 -39.41 -2.53 -40.14
CA GLU A 812 -39.38 -2.57 -41.61
C GLU A 812 -38.48 -1.47 -42.17
N ARG A 813 -38.62 -0.24 -41.69
CA ARG A 813 -37.80 0.91 -42.11
C ARG A 813 -36.32 0.66 -41.84
N SER A 814 -35.95 0.22 -40.64
CA SER A 814 -34.56 -0.04 -40.28
C SER A 814 -33.94 -1.15 -41.13
N TYR A 815 -34.62 -2.27 -41.35
CA TYR A 815 -34.11 -3.34 -42.22
C TYR A 815 -34.00 -2.92 -43.69
N ARG A 816 -34.92 -2.10 -44.21
CA ARG A 816 -34.80 -1.53 -45.57
C ARG A 816 -33.63 -0.55 -45.68
N THR A 817 -33.32 0.22 -44.64
CA THR A 817 -32.12 1.07 -44.61
C THR A 817 -30.85 0.21 -44.56
N LEU A 818 -30.79 -0.82 -43.72
CA LEU A 818 -29.67 -1.76 -43.69
C LEU A 818 -29.45 -2.42 -45.05
N ALA A 819 -30.50 -2.87 -45.74
CA ALA A 819 -30.40 -3.47 -47.07
C ALA A 819 -29.79 -2.52 -48.12
N ARG A 820 -30.08 -1.20 -48.01
CA ARG A 820 -29.49 -0.17 -48.88
C ARG A 820 -28.00 0.04 -48.59
N LEU A 821 -27.59 -0.09 -47.32
CA LEU A 821 -26.21 0.07 -46.86
C LEU A 821 -25.36 -1.21 -47.03
N ALA A 822 -25.99 -2.36 -47.22
CA ALA A 822 -25.31 -3.65 -47.41
C ALA A 822 -24.39 -3.66 -48.63
N ARG A 823 -23.19 -4.22 -48.45
CA ARG A 823 -22.14 -4.29 -49.48
C ARG A 823 -22.27 -5.52 -50.38
N GLY A 824 -22.88 -6.60 -49.87
CA GLY A 824 -23.09 -7.86 -50.60
C GLY A 824 -24.52 -8.08 -51.07
N GLY A 825 -24.70 -8.77 -52.21
CA GLY A 825 -26.02 -9.10 -52.75
C GLY A 825 -26.83 -10.04 -51.87
N GLU A 826 -26.19 -11.08 -51.31
CA GLU A 826 -26.85 -12.04 -50.41
C GLU A 826 -27.30 -11.40 -49.09
N GLU A 827 -26.43 -10.59 -48.47
CA GLU A 827 -26.76 -9.82 -47.26
C GLU A 827 -27.95 -8.88 -47.50
N ARG A 828 -27.97 -8.19 -48.66
CA ARG A 828 -29.08 -7.33 -49.04
C ARG A 828 -30.40 -8.11 -49.17
N ILE A 829 -30.37 -9.28 -49.80
CA ILE A 829 -31.56 -10.13 -49.96
C ILE A 829 -32.09 -10.56 -48.58
N ASP A 830 -31.22 -11.06 -47.69
CA ASP A 830 -31.60 -11.46 -46.34
C ASP A 830 -32.24 -10.31 -45.53
N LEU A 831 -31.67 -9.10 -45.62
CA LEU A 831 -32.21 -7.91 -44.95
C LEU A 831 -33.58 -7.47 -45.53
N VAL A 832 -33.80 -7.60 -46.84
CA VAL A 832 -35.11 -7.34 -47.45
C VAL A 832 -36.15 -8.38 -47.02
N GLU A 833 -35.77 -9.65 -46.94
CA GLU A 833 -36.63 -10.71 -46.41
C GLU A 833 -36.98 -10.49 -44.93
N ARG A 834 -36.04 -10.01 -44.11
CA ARG A 834 -36.30 -9.53 -42.75
C ARG A 834 -37.31 -8.38 -42.74
N ALA A 835 -37.10 -7.35 -43.55
CA ALA A 835 -38.02 -6.21 -43.62
C ALA A 835 -39.46 -6.63 -43.96
N ASN A 836 -39.61 -7.54 -44.93
CA ASN A 836 -40.93 -8.02 -45.37
C ASN A 836 -41.67 -8.80 -44.28
N ARG A 837 -40.98 -9.45 -43.34
CA ARG A 837 -41.61 -10.16 -42.22
C ARG A 837 -42.27 -9.24 -41.20
N TYR A 838 -41.70 -8.05 -40.98
CA TYR A 838 -42.24 -7.08 -40.05
C TYR A 838 -43.27 -6.14 -40.69
N ARG A 839 -43.50 -6.23 -42.00
CA ARG A 839 -44.49 -5.39 -42.71
C ARG A 839 -45.90 -5.55 -42.10
N PRO A 840 -46.53 -4.48 -41.58
CA PRO A 840 -47.89 -4.55 -41.04
C PRO A 840 -48.89 -4.99 -42.10
N ARG A 841 -49.76 -5.95 -41.77
CA ARG A 841 -50.87 -6.34 -42.65
C ARG A 841 -51.88 -5.20 -42.71
N THR A 842 -51.99 -4.58 -43.88
CA THR A 842 -53.12 -3.74 -44.24
C THR A 842 -54.20 -4.68 -44.77
N TRP A 843 -55.34 -4.76 -44.08
CA TRP A 843 -56.53 -5.37 -44.67
C TRP A 843 -56.96 -4.43 -45.80
N VAL A 844 -56.87 -4.90 -47.04
CA VAL A 844 -57.50 -4.27 -48.21
C VAL A 844 -58.92 -4.80 -48.31
#